data_AF-A0A9E1T3H5-F1
#
_entry.id   AF-A0A9E1T3H5-F1
#
_cell.length_a   1.000
_cell.length_b   1.000
_cell.length_c   1.000
_cell.angle_alpha   90.00
_cell.angle_beta   90.00
_cell.angle_gamma   90.00
#
_symmetry.space_group_name_H-M   'P 1'
#
loop_
_entity.id
_entity.type
_entity.pdbx_description
1 polymer ?
#
loop_
_entity_poly.entity_id
_entity_poly.type
_entity_poly.pdbx_seq_one_letter_code
_entity_poly.pdbx_strand_id
1 'polypeptide(L)'
;MNKQRNGWATVPSLLMLAVIASITAGMANVSWTNVRSAQAIIAIAKAQSAAESGLSFGGIRLLDEVNRYVIDRGVIDSDLAQKLWEGTWTPIDGFITVLPADDYVVAAPSGTGIVHSLQDVFEQVDAHWFEAEAEDALLPAIDPVSFALEVKPIALDSTEDSFFRLTYTLIENDTRILVTSVGVADGVSRKLSMEFDLDKRIDYALVAMSRVMLGRNVIVEGPIGTRYGISGGELDANFGTPFVMRSDFYGLDPGTLDGTVSAFAALVLANDVDGDNRLRPSHPTEGIGLGGALQDYDGNQYISEMDLFLSRFDSNGDIAVVYDPAQALYAGHPGMSQEFSGDMQLAMLIDNARSDRNGDGVTDSLDRELGWDDGIIDGKDHYAKVDGSIGFAVSIADWEAATGQQWQADVAGSIVSDFGSSSAQFALPDDKLAELSTSMFANAQTWFESESMTGTAFGDPASGQVGSNIASGGTYTPATLNQWEGVPYESEGAYDWYQRPVYTDMVFENVRIPRGTNAVFEDCTFVGVTWVETTQEVSDPNWNFAGSIQPDGAGGYEYQFDGLSAESDGVSYASTREVSNNVRFHDCTFLGSIAGDAPSEFTHWRNKVQITGESRFFLDPEDPDLDDQSDSAALKAVLDSIDPVDREQLSRSSVLMPGWSVEIGAFQNDESIGVNLTGTIISGLLDLRGVVDVHGVILSTYRPVEGEGPLFYGGEADAFNTTIGFFGPEDGDGEGVDDAMKPFSGYGRVSLRANPDAALPDGVPWPITIVPDGASYQEGS
;
A
#
# COMPACT_ATOMS: atom_id res chain seq x y z
N MET A 1 50.11 98.76 -9.44
CA MET A 1 48.91 98.00 -9.84
C MET A 1 49.08 97.65 -11.32
N ASN A 2 49.15 96.41 -11.83
CA ASN A 2 48.90 95.05 -11.37
C ASN A 2 49.89 94.11 -12.09
N LYS A 3 50.82 93.48 -11.35
CA LYS A 3 51.52 92.25 -11.76
C LYS A 3 51.05 91.14 -10.81
N GLN A 4 51.01 89.91 -11.32
CA GLN A 4 50.61 88.65 -10.65
C GLN A 4 49.11 88.40 -10.52
N ARG A 5 48.53 87.58 -11.43
CA ARG A 5 47.36 86.74 -11.13
C ARG A 5 46.95 85.66 -12.15
N ASN A 6 47.83 85.18 -13.04
CA ASN A 6 47.46 84.10 -14.00
C ASN A 6 48.23 82.77 -13.80
N GLY A 7 49.07 82.63 -12.76
CA GLY A 7 49.82 81.40 -12.49
C GLY A 7 49.35 80.57 -11.29
N TRP A 8 48.37 81.07 -10.52
CA TRP A 8 47.88 80.40 -9.30
C TRP A 8 46.66 79.51 -9.54
N ALA A 9 46.00 79.58 -10.70
CA ALA A 9 44.85 78.73 -11.04
C ALA A 9 45.28 77.39 -11.66
N THR A 10 46.40 77.35 -12.39
CA THR A 10 46.89 76.16 -13.10
C THR A 10 47.35 75.03 -12.18
N VAL A 11 47.98 75.33 -11.03
CA VAL A 11 48.43 74.30 -10.08
C VAL A 11 47.24 73.62 -9.38
N PRO A 12 46.25 74.35 -8.81
CA PRO A 12 45.01 73.74 -8.33
C PRO A 12 44.24 72.99 -9.41
N SER A 13 44.17 73.51 -10.64
CA SER A 13 43.51 72.81 -11.75
C SER A 13 44.20 71.50 -12.14
N LEU A 14 45.53 71.45 -12.18
CA LEU A 14 46.29 70.22 -12.45
C LEU A 14 46.17 69.21 -11.30
N LEU A 15 46.20 69.68 -10.04
CA LEU A 15 45.96 68.82 -8.88
C LEU A 15 44.52 68.28 -8.88
N MET A 16 43.53 69.10 -9.21
CA MET A 16 42.13 68.67 -9.33
C MET A 16 41.95 67.66 -10.47
N LEU A 17 42.60 67.88 -11.63
CA LEU A 17 42.61 66.91 -12.74
C LEU A 17 43.26 65.58 -12.34
N ALA A 18 44.36 65.60 -11.60
CA ALA A 18 45.01 64.39 -11.09
C ALA A 18 44.12 63.66 -10.07
N VAL A 19 43.47 64.39 -9.16
CA VAL A 19 42.52 63.82 -8.19
C VAL A 19 41.32 63.22 -8.91
N ILE A 20 40.70 63.94 -9.85
CA ILE A 20 39.58 63.43 -10.66
C ILE A 20 40.02 62.17 -11.43
N ALA A 21 41.16 62.20 -12.12
CA ALA A 21 41.67 61.03 -12.85
C ALA A 21 41.93 59.83 -11.93
N SER A 22 42.46 60.06 -10.73
CA SER A 22 42.69 58.98 -9.75
C SER A 22 41.40 58.40 -9.17
N ILE A 23 40.38 59.24 -8.92
CA ILE A 23 39.06 58.80 -8.46
C ILE A 23 38.35 58.06 -9.59
N THR A 24 38.39 58.55 -10.82
CA THR A 24 37.83 57.87 -12.00
C THR A 24 38.49 56.52 -12.23
N ALA A 25 39.82 56.42 -12.11
CA ALA A 25 40.53 55.15 -12.21
C ALA A 25 40.18 54.19 -11.05
N GLY A 26 40.05 54.70 -9.83
CA GLY A 26 39.59 53.93 -8.66
C GLY A 26 38.17 53.40 -8.85
N MET A 27 37.23 54.24 -9.29
CA MET A 27 35.86 53.85 -9.60
C MET A 27 35.80 52.83 -10.75
N ALA A 28 36.60 53.00 -11.80
CA ALA A 28 36.67 52.05 -12.90
C ALA A 28 37.16 50.66 -12.44
N ASN A 29 38.19 50.60 -11.58
CA ASN A 29 38.66 49.35 -11.00
C ASN A 29 37.62 48.68 -10.10
N VAL A 30 36.92 49.44 -9.26
CA VAL A 30 35.85 48.91 -8.41
C VAL A 30 34.69 48.39 -9.26
N SER A 31 34.26 49.15 -10.28
CA SER A 31 33.22 48.72 -11.21
C SER A 31 33.61 47.43 -11.95
N TRP A 32 34.85 47.32 -12.41
CA TRP A 32 35.33 46.13 -13.10
C TRP A 32 35.41 44.90 -12.17
N THR A 33 35.81 45.12 -10.92
CA THR A 33 35.81 44.07 -9.88
C THR A 33 34.39 43.60 -9.57
N ASN A 34 33.43 44.53 -9.47
CA ASN A 34 32.03 44.21 -9.26
C ASN A 34 31.43 43.42 -10.44
N VAL A 35 31.72 43.82 -11.68
CA VAL A 35 31.25 43.10 -12.88
C VAL A 35 31.82 41.68 -12.93
N ARG A 36 33.11 41.50 -12.64
CA ARG A 36 33.72 40.17 -12.57
C ARG A 36 33.15 39.30 -11.46
N SER A 37 32.89 39.89 -10.29
CA SER A 37 32.28 39.17 -9.17
C SER A 37 30.85 38.75 -9.50
N ALA A 38 30.06 39.65 -10.11
CA ALA A 38 28.71 39.33 -10.58
C ALA A 38 28.71 38.22 -11.63
N GLN A 39 29.64 38.27 -12.60
CA GLN A 39 29.78 37.22 -13.61
C GLN A 39 30.17 35.87 -12.99
N ALA A 40 31.09 35.86 -12.01
CA ALA A 40 31.46 34.64 -11.30
C ALA A 40 30.29 34.05 -10.49
N ILE A 41 29.49 34.89 -9.84
CA ILE A 41 28.29 34.45 -9.10
C ILE A 41 27.26 33.85 -10.06
N ILE A 42 27.04 34.47 -11.23
CA ILE A 42 26.14 33.94 -12.25
C ILE A 42 26.64 32.58 -12.78
N ALA A 43 27.94 32.46 -13.08
CA ALA A 43 28.55 31.20 -13.52
C ALA A 43 28.41 30.10 -12.46
N ILE A 44 28.65 30.43 -11.19
CA ILE A 44 28.47 29.50 -10.06
C ILE A 44 27.00 29.06 -9.95
N ALA A 45 26.06 29.99 -10.02
CA ALA A 45 24.63 29.68 -9.93
C ALA A 45 24.16 28.80 -11.10
N LYS A 46 24.61 29.10 -12.32
CA LYS A 46 24.32 28.26 -13.50
C LYS A 46 24.93 26.87 -13.38
N ALA A 47 26.18 26.75 -12.95
CA ALA A 47 26.83 25.45 -12.76
C ALA A 47 26.12 24.63 -11.67
N GLN A 48 25.67 25.27 -10.60
CA GLN A 48 24.86 24.64 -9.55
C GLN A 48 23.52 24.15 -10.11
N SER A 49 22.75 25.02 -10.77
CA SER A 49 21.47 24.62 -11.37
C SER A 49 21.64 23.52 -12.42
N ALA A 50 22.75 23.51 -13.17
CA ALA A 50 23.07 22.42 -14.08
C ALA A 50 23.35 21.11 -13.37
N ALA A 51 24.07 21.16 -12.25
CA ALA A 51 24.29 19.97 -11.43
C ALA A 51 22.97 19.44 -10.85
N GLU A 52 22.08 20.31 -10.36
CA GLU A 52 20.76 19.95 -9.81
C GLU A 52 19.85 19.33 -10.88
N SER A 53 19.76 19.97 -12.06
CA SER A 53 19.03 19.42 -13.20
C SER A 53 19.59 18.07 -13.65
N GLY A 54 20.93 17.92 -13.66
CA GLY A 54 21.56 16.66 -13.99
C GLY A 54 21.27 15.56 -12.96
N LEU A 55 21.28 15.87 -11.67
CA LEU A 55 20.96 14.90 -10.62
C LEU A 55 19.51 14.43 -10.73
N SER A 56 18.56 15.35 -10.94
CA SER A 56 17.15 15.03 -11.15
C SER A 56 16.94 14.20 -12.43
N PHE A 57 17.51 14.63 -13.56
CA PHE A 57 17.44 13.88 -14.81
C PHE A 57 18.07 12.48 -14.67
N GLY A 58 19.22 12.39 -14.01
CA GLY A 58 19.94 11.15 -13.82
C GLY A 58 19.18 10.14 -12.95
N GLY A 59 18.52 10.63 -11.90
CA GLY A 59 17.64 9.81 -11.04
C GLY A 59 16.40 9.31 -11.76
N ILE A 60 15.70 10.17 -12.51
CA ILE A 60 14.53 9.76 -13.32
C ILE A 60 14.93 8.69 -14.34
N ARG A 61 16.04 8.91 -15.06
CA ARG A 61 16.53 7.95 -16.04
C ARG A 61 16.92 6.62 -15.39
N LEU A 62 17.54 6.65 -14.21
CA LEU A 62 17.85 5.42 -13.46
C LEU A 62 16.57 4.66 -13.10
N LEU A 63 15.55 5.36 -12.58
CA LEU A 63 14.27 4.77 -12.21
C LEU A 63 13.57 4.13 -13.43
N ASP A 64 13.52 4.82 -14.56
CA ASP A 64 12.90 4.31 -15.80
C ASP A 64 13.56 3.01 -16.27
N GLU A 65 14.90 2.92 -16.23
CA GLU A 65 15.61 1.70 -16.62
C GLU A 65 15.47 0.57 -15.60
N VAL A 66 15.49 0.90 -14.31
CA VAL A 66 15.40 -0.07 -13.21
C VAL A 66 14.01 -0.72 -13.15
N ASN A 67 12.94 0.05 -13.33
CA ASN A 67 11.54 -0.45 -13.34
C ASN A 67 11.26 -1.50 -14.41
N ARG A 68 12.14 -1.68 -15.39
CA ARG A 68 12.01 -2.72 -16.42
C ARG A 68 12.38 -4.10 -15.89
N TYR A 69 13.09 -4.20 -14.77
CA TYR A 69 13.58 -5.46 -14.22
C TYR A 69 12.53 -6.05 -13.28
N VAL A 70 11.90 -7.14 -13.70
CA VAL A 70 10.92 -7.90 -12.90
C VAL A 70 11.63 -9.10 -12.29
N ILE A 71 11.61 -9.18 -10.96
CA ILE A 71 12.26 -10.27 -10.21
C ILE A 71 11.26 -10.99 -9.30
N ASP A 72 11.51 -12.27 -9.05
CA ASP A 72 10.71 -13.08 -8.12
C ASP A 72 11.25 -13.03 -6.68
N ARG A 73 12.56 -12.86 -6.47
CA ARG A 73 13.14 -12.65 -5.13
C ARG A 73 12.47 -11.52 -4.39
N GLY A 74 12.12 -11.74 -3.12
CA GLY A 74 11.37 -10.77 -2.33
C GLY A 74 12.25 -9.64 -1.79
N VAL A 75 13.53 -9.92 -1.54
CA VAL A 75 14.51 -8.96 -1.00
C VAL A 75 15.73 -8.92 -1.92
N ILE A 76 16.25 -7.72 -2.16
CA ILE A 76 17.50 -7.50 -2.89
C ILE A 76 18.63 -7.36 -1.87
N ASP A 77 19.49 -8.36 -1.78
CA ASP A 77 20.73 -8.25 -1.02
C ASP A 77 21.88 -7.69 -1.88
N SER A 78 23.02 -7.36 -1.26
CA SER A 78 24.17 -6.79 -1.98
C SER A 78 24.73 -7.69 -3.09
N ASP A 79 24.59 -9.02 -2.99
CA ASP A 79 25.08 -9.95 -4.01
C ASP A 79 24.14 -9.97 -5.22
N LEU A 80 22.83 -9.98 -4.99
CA LEU A 80 21.83 -9.83 -6.03
C LEU A 80 21.91 -8.45 -6.70
N ALA A 81 22.07 -7.37 -5.93
CA ALA A 81 22.25 -6.01 -6.47
C ALA A 81 23.44 -5.93 -7.41
N GLN A 82 24.60 -6.50 -7.03
CA GLN A 82 25.77 -6.57 -7.90
C GLN A 82 25.47 -7.34 -9.19
N LYS A 83 24.82 -8.50 -9.09
CA LYS A 83 24.47 -9.31 -10.26
C LYS A 83 23.48 -8.60 -11.18
N LEU A 84 22.48 -7.90 -10.64
CA LEU A 84 21.52 -7.08 -11.39
C LEU A 84 22.20 -5.92 -12.10
N TRP A 85 23.12 -5.24 -11.41
CA TRP A 85 23.91 -4.15 -11.98
C TRP A 85 24.77 -4.62 -13.15
N GLU A 86 25.54 -5.69 -12.97
CA GLU A 86 26.49 -6.20 -13.97
C GLU A 86 25.86 -7.06 -15.07
N GLY A 87 24.69 -7.66 -14.82
CA GLY A 87 24.06 -8.59 -15.75
C GLY A 87 24.52 -10.04 -15.63
N THR A 88 25.00 -10.45 -14.46
CA THR A 88 25.69 -11.74 -14.25
C THR A 88 24.86 -12.78 -13.48
N TRP A 89 23.58 -12.51 -13.24
CA TRP A 89 22.69 -13.43 -12.54
C TRP A 89 22.51 -14.76 -13.29
N THR A 90 22.13 -15.77 -12.53
CA THR A 90 21.91 -17.14 -12.99
C THR A 90 20.56 -17.65 -12.48
N PRO A 91 20.07 -18.82 -12.95
CA PRO A 91 18.81 -19.38 -12.45
C PRO A 91 18.78 -19.69 -10.94
N ILE A 92 19.92 -19.66 -10.23
CA ILE A 92 19.94 -19.85 -8.76
C ILE A 92 19.55 -18.56 -8.01
N ASP A 93 19.70 -17.42 -8.69
CA ASP A 93 19.47 -16.10 -8.11
C ASP A 93 17.98 -15.72 -8.14
N GLY A 94 17.19 -16.41 -8.97
CA GLY A 94 15.76 -16.18 -9.15
C GLY A 94 15.37 -16.13 -10.62
N PHE A 95 14.09 -15.93 -10.89
CA PHE A 95 13.57 -15.57 -12.20
C PHE A 95 13.62 -14.05 -12.38
N ILE A 96 14.50 -13.60 -13.28
CA ILE A 96 14.70 -12.18 -13.60
C ILE A 96 14.35 -11.97 -15.07
N THR A 97 13.37 -11.10 -15.33
CA THR A 97 12.90 -10.75 -16.68
C THR A 97 13.06 -9.25 -16.88
N VAL A 98 13.69 -8.85 -17.99
CA VAL A 98 13.83 -7.43 -18.36
C VAL A 98 12.79 -7.11 -19.43
N LEU A 99 11.84 -6.25 -19.09
CA LEU A 99 10.82 -5.76 -19.99
C LEU A 99 11.41 -4.81 -21.04
N PRO A 100 10.82 -4.73 -22.26
CA PRO A 100 11.18 -3.70 -23.21
C PRO A 100 10.85 -2.31 -22.66
N ALA A 101 11.54 -1.27 -23.14
CA ALA A 101 11.14 0.10 -22.86
C ALA A 101 9.86 0.44 -23.64
N ASP A 102 8.99 1.28 -23.06
CA ASP A 102 7.69 1.61 -23.64
C ASP A 102 7.78 2.65 -24.77
N ASP A 103 8.71 3.61 -24.64
CA ASP A 103 8.79 4.81 -25.46
C ASP A 103 9.91 4.76 -26.52
N TYR A 104 10.84 3.81 -26.42
CA TYR A 104 11.95 3.68 -27.35
C TYR A 104 12.38 2.23 -27.61
N VAL A 105 13.22 2.04 -28.62
CA VAL A 105 13.79 0.72 -28.96
C VAL A 105 15.31 0.82 -29.06
N VAL A 106 16.01 -0.04 -28.32
CA VAL A 106 17.45 -0.26 -28.43
C VAL A 106 17.71 -1.30 -29.52
N ALA A 107 18.41 -0.91 -30.58
CA ALA A 107 18.62 -1.78 -31.74
C ALA A 107 19.73 -2.82 -31.51
N ALA A 108 20.72 -2.47 -30.69
CA ALA A 108 21.85 -3.34 -30.36
C ALA A 108 22.16 -3.22 -28.87
N PRO A 109 21.56 -4.07 -28.01
CA PRO A 109 21.84 -4.06 -26.59
C PRO A 109 23.30 -4.43 -26.28
N SER A 110 23.96 -3.70 -25.40
CA SER A 110 25.37 -3.94 -25.01
C SER A 110 25.53 -5.07 -23.98
N GLY A 111 24.47 -5.36 -23.21
CA GLY A 111 24.43 -6.38 -22.17
C GLY A 111 23.04 -6.49 -21.54
N THR A 112 22.92 -7.24 -20.45
CA THR A 112 21.63 -7.46 -19.76
C THR A 112 21.51 -6.74 -18.43
N GLY A 113 22.60 -6.26 -17.82
CA GLY A 113 22.57 -5.58 -16.52
C GLY A 113 22.05 -4.14 -16.59
N ILE A 114 21.66 -3.59 -15.44
CA ILE A 114 21.10 -2.22 -15.33
C ILE A 114 22.06 -1.20 -15.95
N VAL A 115 23.37 -1.35 -15.69
CA VAL A 115 24.41 -0.48 -16.24
C VAL A 115 24.45 -0.49 -17.77
N HIS A 116 24.15 -1.62 -18.39
CA HIS A 116 24.09 -1.78 -19.84
C HIS A 116 22.82 -1.16 -20.42
N SER A 117 21.67 -1.33 -19.76
CA SER A 117 20.43 -0.63 -20.16
C SER A 117 20.61 0.89 -20.15
N LEU A 118 21.26 1.42 -19.11
CA LEU A 118 21.63 2.84 -19.04
C LEU A 118 22.61 3.25 -20.14
N GLN A 119 23.67 2.46 -20.38
CA GLN A 119 24.60 2.77 -21.47
C GLN A 119 23.87 2.83 -22.82
N ASP A 120 23.00 1.86 -23.09
CA ASP A 120 22.30 1.72 -24.36
C ASP A 120 21.34 2.89 -24.63
N VAL A 121 20.58 3.34 -23.63
CA VAL A 121 19.67 4.50 -23.78
C VAL A 121 20.45 5.79 -23.99
N PHE A 122 21.56 5.99 -23.27
CA PHE A 122 22.43 7.16 -23.47
C PHE A 122 23.15 7.16 -24.83
N GLU A 123 23.49 5.99 -25.37
CA GLU A 123 24.17 5.87 -26.67
C GLU A 123 23.20 5.99 -27.85
N GLN A 124 22.02 5.35 -27.77
CA GLN A 124 21.15 5.11 -28.94
C GLN A 124 19.89 5.98 -28.96
N VAL A 125 19.46 6.52 -27.82
CA VAL A 125 18.16 7.20 -27.69
C VAL A 125 18.32 8.67 -27.31
N ASP A 126 19.05 8.95 -26.23
CA ASP A 126 19.24 10.33 -25.76
C ASP A 126 20.17 11.10 -26.71
N ALA A 127 19.61 12.02 -27.50
CA ALA A 127 20.34 12.75 -28.54
C ALA A 127 20.86 14.14 -28.11
N HIS A 128 20.67 14.53 -26.85
CA HIS A 128 21.01 15.86 -26.32
C HIS A 128 22.48 15.99 -25.86
N TRP A 129 23.30 14.98 -26.11
CA TRP A 129 24.71 15.01 -25.75
C TRP A 129 25.56 15.76 -26.78
N PHE A 130 26.73 16.23 -26.34
CA PHE A 130 27.78 16.78 -27.20
C PHE A 130 29.16 16.42 -26.65
N GLU A 131 30.22 16.70 -27.42
CA GLU A 131 31.60 16.46 -27.01
C GLU A 131 32.24 17.78 -26.58
N ALA A 132 32.29 18.03 -25.27
CA ALA A 132 32.92 19.24 -24.72
C ALA A 132 34.45 19.15 -24.82
N GLU A 133 35.00 17.95 -24.68
CA GLU A 133 36.42 17.62 -24.81
C GLU A 133 36.65 16.43 -25.74
N ALA A 134 37.87 16.27 -26.26
CA ALA A 134 38.19 15.20 -27.21
C ALA A 134 38.07 13.79 -26.62
N GLU A 135 38.15 13.66 -25.29
CA GLU A 135 38.04 12.39 -24.56
C GLU A 135 36.58 11.91 -24.47
N ASP A 136 35.60 12.83 -24.56
CA ASP A 136 34.16 12.53 -24.51
C ASP A 136 33.69 11.68 -25.71
N ALA A 137 34.49 11.61 -26.78
CA ALA A 137 34.22 10.77 -27.95
C ALA A 137 34.19 9.26 -27.64
N LEU A 138 34.74 8.85 -26.50
CA LEU A 138 34.74 7.45 -26.04
C LEU A 138 33.56 7.10 -25.13
N LEU A 139 32.76 8.09 -24.72
CA LEU A 139 31.60 7.90 -23.84
C LEU A 139 30.31 7.65 -24.66
N PRO A 140 29.24 7.10 -24.07
CA PRO A 140 29.18 6.52 -22.73
C PRO A 140 30.03 5.25 -22.62
N ALA A 141 30.70 5.08 -21.47
CA ALA A 141 31.60 3.95 -21.24
C ALA A 141 31.43 3.37 -19.83
N ILE A 142 31.53 2.04 -19.74
CA ILE A 142 31.53 1.31 -18.47
C ILE A 142 32.99 0.99 -18.11
N ASP A 143 33.40 1.36 -16.89
CA ASP A 143 34.71 0.94 -16.37
C ASP A 143 34.73 -0.59 -16.16
N PRO A 144 35.71 -1.31 -16.71
CA PRO A 144 35.72 -2.78 -16.70
C PRO A 144 36.05 -3.40 -15.33
N VAL A 145 36.40 -2.59 -14.33
CA VAL A 145 36.72 -3.03 -12.96
C VAL A 145 35.63 -2.61 -11.98
N SER A 146 35.23 -1.33 -11.99
CA SER A 146 34.24 -0.82 -11.05
C SER A 146 32.81 -0.88 -11.58
N PHE A 147 32.61 -1.22 -12.86
CA PHE A 147 31.31 -1.16 -13.54
C PHE A 147 30.62 0.21 -13.37
N ALA A 148 31.40 1.29 -13.23
CA ALA A 148 30.89 2.64 -13.20
C ALA A 148 30.57 3.09 -14.64
N LEU A 149 29.39 3.67 -14.84
CA LEU A 149 29.00 4.26 -16.12
C LEU A 149 29.31 5.75 -16.13
N GLU A 150 30.14 6.18 -17.07
CA GLU A 150 30.37 7.59 -17.38
C GLU A 150 29.62 7.95 -18.66
N VAL A 151 28.84 9.04 -18.63
CA VAL A 151 28.03 9.48 -19.78
C VAL A 151 28.60 10.74 -20.44
N LYS A 152 28.26 10.95 -21.72
CA LYS A 152 28.62 12.18 -22.44
C LYS A 152 28.01 13.43 -21.78
N PRO A 153 28.64 14.61 -21.91
CA PRO A 153 28.05 15.89 -21.51
C PRO A 153 26.68 16.12 -22.15
N ILE A 154 25.68 16.52 -21.35
CA ILE A 154 24.33 16.87 -21.81
C ILE A 154 24.13 18.37 -21.64
N ALA A 155 23.88 19.07 -22.76
CA ALA A 155 23.69 20.50 -22.76
C ALA A 155 22.29 20.88 -22.25
N LEU A 156 22.21 21.91 -21.40
CA LEU A 156 20.92 22.45 -20.93
C LEU A 156 20.24 23.34 -21.96
N ASP A 157 21.03 23.89 -22.89
CA ASP A 157 20.55 24.76 -23.94
C ASP A 157 21.36 24.56 -25.23
N SER A 158 20.92 25.21 -26.31
CA SER A 158 21.54 25.11 -27.62
C SER A 158 22.89 25.83 -27.75
N THR A 159 23.34 26.54 -26.70
CA THR A 159 24.63 27.24 -26.71
C THR A 159 25.77 26.35 -26.25
N GLU A 160 25.48 25.22 -25.59
CA GLU A 160 26.46 24.28 -25.03
C GLU A 160 27.39 24.91 -23.96
N ASP A 161 27.11 26.16 -23.54
CA ASP A 161 27.87 26.89 -22.52
C ASP A 161 27.54 26.43 -21.09
N SER A 162 26.43 25.69 -20.92
CA SER A 162 25.99 25.14 -19.64
C SER A 162 25.49 23.71 -19.83
N PHE A 163 26.12 22.77 -19.14
CA PHE A 163 25.87 21.35 -19.31
C PHE A 163 26.13 20.59 -18.00
N PHE A 164 25.70 19.33 -17.94
CA PHE A 164 26.04 18.43 -16.85
C PHE A 164 26.64 17.13 -17.37
N ARG A 165 27.41 16.46 -16.51
CA ARG A 165 27.98 15.12 -16.74
C ARG A 165 27.48 14.20 -15.64
N LEU A 166 27.04 13.00 -16.01
CA LEU A 166 26.56 12.00 -15.05
C LEU A 166 27.57 10.86 -14.90
N THR A 167 27.64 10.34 -13.68
CA THR A 167 28.29 9.08 -13.37
C THR A 167 27.37 8.24 -12.50
N TYR A 168 27.20 6.98 -12.85
CA TYR A 168 26.46 6.00 -12.05
C TYR A 168 27.41 4.94 -11.52
N THR A 169 27.32 4.59 -10.25
CA THR A 169 28.20 3.59 -9.62
C THR A 169 27.46 2.85 -8.52
N LEU A 170 27.38 1.52 -8.61
CA LEU A 170 26.94 0.69 -7.48
C LEU A 170 27.98 0.74 -6.36
N ILE A 171 27.54 0.96 -5.13
CA ILE A 171 28.42 0.98 -3.95
C ILE A 171 28.85 -0.46 -3.61
N GLU A 172 30.13 -0.64 -3.29
CA GLU A 172 30.71 -1.97 -3.06
C GLU A 172 30.10 -2.66 -1.82
N ASN A 173 29.60 -3.89 -1.98
CA ASN A 173 28.89 -4.66 -0.95
C ASN A 173 27.64 -3.96 -0.39
N ASP A 174 26.93 -3.25 -1.26
CA ASP A 174 25.73 -2.48 -0.93
C ASP A 174 24.67 -2.67 -2.02
N THR A 175 23.44 -2.24 -1.76
CA THR A 175 22.33 -2.19 -2.73
C THR A 175 22.24 -0.84 -3.41
N ARG A 176 22.88 0.20 -2.84
CA ARG A 176 22.77 1.58 -3.29
C ARG A 176 23.61 1.91 -4.52
N ILE A 177 23.03 2.72 -5.40
CA ILE A 177 23.65 3.31 -6.59
C ILE A 177 23.91 4.79 -6.33
N LEU A 178 25.17 5.21 -6.40
CA LEU A 178 25.58 6.60 -6.34
C LEU A 178 25.40 7.26 -7.71
N VAL A 179 24.55 8.27 -7.79
CA VAL A 179 24.45 9.15 -8.95
C VAL A 179 25.23 10.43 -8.67
N THR A 180 26.22 10.72 -9.50
CA THR A 180 26.99 11.96 -9.43
C THR A 180 26.67 12.83 -10.64
N SER A 181 26.35 14.10 -10.41
CA SER A 181 26.14 15.11 -11.43
C SER A 181 27.16 16.23 -11.32
N VAL A 182 27.95 16.45 -12.36
CA VAL A 182 28.90 17.56 -12.47
C VAL A 182 28.36 18.59 -13.46
N GLY A 183 27.76 19.66 -12.94
CA GLY A 183 27.31 20.81 -13.70
C GLY A 183 28.47 21.76 -14.03
N VAL A 184 28.57 22.20 -15.27
CA VAL A 184 29.62 23.10 -15.76
C VAL A 184 28.97 24.29 -16.45
N ALA A 185 29.40 25.50 -16.10
CA ALA A 185 29.00 26.73 -16.79
C ALA A 185 30.15 27.75 -16.77
N ASP A 186 30.45 28.35 -17.93
CA ASP A 186 31.47 29.41 -18.06
C ASP A 186 32.86 29.03 -17.45
N GLY A 187 33.22 27.74 -17.49
CA GLY A 187 34.48 27.21 -16.94
C GLY A 187 34.48 26.99 -15.41
N VAL A 188 33.34 27.14 -14.74
CA VAL A 188 33.11 26.78 -13.34
C VAL A 188 32.38 25.44 -13.29
N SER A 189 32.80 24.54 -12.40
CA SER A 189 32.08 23.29 -12.15
C SER A 189 31.51 23.23 -10.72
N ARG A 190 30.37 22.55 -10.59
CA ARG A 190 29.75 22.13 -9.32
C ARG A 190 29.43 20.66 -9.42
N LYS A 191 29.69 19.93 -8.33
CA LYS A 191 29.42 18.51 -8.23
C LYS A 191 28.37 18.29 -7.15
N LEU A 192 27.34 17.55 -7.51
CA LEU A 192 26.32 17.05 -6.61
C LEU A 192 26.30 15.53 -6.69
N SER A 193 25.95 14.87 -5.60
CA SER A 193 25.72 13.43 -5.60
C SER A 193 24.63 13.04 -4.63
N MET A 194 23.94 11.95 -4.93
CA MET A 194 22.95 11.32 -4.07
C MET A 194 22.96 9.82 -4.32
N GLU A 195 22.71 9.06 -3.26
CA GLU A 195 22.58 7.61 -3.26
C GLU A 195 21.12 7.23 -3.46
N PHE A 196 20.91 6.15 -4.21
CA PHE A 196 19.60 5.59 -4.51
C PHE A 196 19.62 4.10 -4.18
N ASP A 197 18.79 3.66 -3.26
CA ASP A 197 18.70 2.25 -2.89
C ASP A 197 18.01 1.45 -3.98
N LEU A 198 18.57 0.30 -4.37
CA LEU A 198 17.95 -0.62 -5.32
C LEU A 198 17.08 -1.60 -4.55
N ASP A 199 15.78 -1.52 -4.74
CA ASP A 199 14.84 -2.26 -3.89
C ASP A 199 13.67 -2.85 -4.68
N LYS A 200 12.98 -3.81 -4.08
CA LYS A 200 11.73 -4.38 -4.57
C LYS A 200 10.63 -4.13 -3.55
N ARG A 201 9.81 -3.12 -3.84
CA ARG A 201 8.71 -2.69 -2.98
C ARG A 201 7.40 -2.63 -3.74
N ILE A 202 6.32 -2.83 -3.01
CA ILE A 202 4.96 -2.61 -3.50
C ILE A 202 4.44 -1.38 -2.76
N ASP A 203 4.44 -0.24 -3.43
CA ASP A 203 4.07 1.07 -2.85
C ASP A 203 2.57 1.21 -2.57
N TYR A 204 1.80 0.13 -2.60
CA TYR A 204 0.35 0.13 -2.40
C TYR A 204 0.00 -0.46 -1.04
N ALA A 205 -1.01 0.11 -0.36
CA ALA A 205 -1.70 -0.55 0.75
C ALA A 205 -2.58 -1.71 0.25
N LEU A 206 -3.16 -1.57 -0.94
CA LEU A 206 -4.05 -2.57 -1.54
C LEU A 206 -3.93 -2.58 -3.07
N VAL A 207 -3.77 -3.78 -3.64
CA VAL A 207 -3.92 -4.05 -5.08
C VAL A 207 -4.91 -5.20 -5.27
N ALA A 208 -5.98 -4.97 -6.03
CA ALA A 208 -7.02 -5.98 -6.27
C ALA A 208 -7.33 -6.19 -7.75
N MET A 209 -7.60 -7.44 -8.11
CA MET A 209 -8.14 -7.80 -9.43
C MET A 209 -9.67 -7.77 -9.48
N SER A 210 -10.33 -7.73 -8.31
CA SER A 210 -11.77 -7.57 -8.16
C SER A 210 -12.16 -6.11 -7.89
N ARG A 211 -13.47 -5.86 -7.84
CA ARG A 211 -14.03 -4.63 -7.26
C ARG A 211 -13.55 -4.46 -5.82
N VAL A 212 -13.29 -3.23 -5.41
CA VAL A 212 -12.89 -2.88 -4.04
C VAL A 212 -13.96 -2.03 -3.38
N MET A 213 -14.26 -2.31 -2.12
CA MET A 213 -15.28 -1.61 -1.35
C MET A 213 -14.69 -1.15 -0.01
N LEU A 214 -14.69 0.16 0.23
CA LEU A 214 -14.26 0.78 1.49
C LEU A 214 -15.46 1.36 2.26
N GLY A 215 -15.78 0.73 3.38
CA GLY A 215 -16.97 1.02 4.18
C GLY A 215 -16.75 2.18 5.12
N ARG A 216 -17.66 2.32 6.09
CA ARG A 216 -17.49 3.24 7.21
C ARG A 216 -16.44 2.72 8.20
N ASN A 217 -15.80 3.63 8.91
CA ASN A 217 -14.73 3.40 9.87
C ASN A 217 -13.56 2.65 9.24
N VAL A 218 -13.15 3.09 8.04
CA VAL A 218 -11.98 2.60 7.33
C VAL A 218 -11.08 3.77 6.97
N ILE A 219 -9.81 3.70 7.39
CA ILE A 219 -8.76 4.64 6.96
C ILE A 219 -7.65 3.85 6.26
N VAL A 220 -7.16 4.40 5.15
CA VAL A 220 -6.02 3.85 4.40
C VAL A 220 -4.90 4.87 4.36
N GLU A 221 -3.72 4.49 4.83
CA GLU A 221 -2.46 5.21 4.70
C GLU A 221 -1.64 4.50 3.63
N GLY A 222 -1.64 5.05 2.41
CA GLY A 222 -0.95 4.53 1.25
C GLY A 222 -1.85 4.42 0.00
N PRO A 223 -1.25 4.32 -1.20
CA PRO A 223 -1.96 4.12 -2.45
C PRO A 223 -2.82 2.87 -2.51
N ILE A 224 -3.94 2.94 -3.25
CA ILE A 224 -4.82 1.80 -3.55
C ILE A 224 -4.94 1.65 -5.06
N GLY A 225 -4.90 0.41 -5.55
CA GLY A 225 -5.04 0.08 -6.96
C GLY A 225 -6.09 -1.00 -7.22
N THR A 226 -6.91 -0.84 -8.26
CA THR A 226 -7.73 -1.94 -8.78
C THR A 226 -7.67 -2.04 -10.30
N ARG A 227 -7.58 -3.27 -10.79
CA ARG A 227 -7.63 -3.60 -12.23
C ARG A 227 -9.03 -4.00 -12.70
N TYR A 228 -10.05 -3.84 -11.86
CA TYR A 228 -11.42 -4.08 -12.25
C TYR A 228 -11.93 -3.00 -13.23
N GLY A 229 -12.74 -3.41 -14.19
CA GLY A 229 -13.37 -2.55 -15.20
C GLY A 229 -12.71 -2.58 -16.59
N ILE A 230 -11.68 -3.40 -16.81
CA ILE A 230 -10.98 -3.53 -18.10
C ILE A 230 -11.39 -4.78 -18.88
N SER A 231 -12.03 -5.75 -18.22
CA SER A 231 -12.53 -6.98 -18.85
C SER A 231 -14.01 -6.88 -19.18
N GLY A 232 -14.46 -7.64 -20.19
CA GLY A 232 -15.87 -7.68 -20.54
C GLY A 232 -16.73 -8.25 -19.40
N GLY A 233 -17.84 -7.59 -19.09
CA GLY A 233 -18.78 -8.00 -18.03
C GLY A 233 -18.48 -7.42 -16.64
N GLU A 234 -17.32 -6.78 -16.45
CA GLU A 234 -16.97 -6.15 -15.15
C GLU A 234 -17.77 -4.86 -14.91
N LEU A 235 -18.02 -4.06 -15.95
CA LEU A 235 -18.74 -2.78 -15.81
C LEU A 235 -20.22 -2.91 -16.15
N ASP A 236 -21.08 -2.40 -15.28
CA ASP A 236 -22.53 -2.31 -15.47
C ASP A 236 -23.17 -1.16 -14.68
N ALA A 237 -24.50 -1.04 -14.78
CA ALA A 237 -25.27 0.05 -14.17
C ALA A 237 -25.81 -0.26 -12.75
N ASN A 238 -25.58 -1.47 -12.24
CA ASN A 238 -25.95 -1.92 -10.91
C ASN A 238 -24.75 -1.75 -9.97
N PHE A 239 -23.91 -2.77 -9.82
CA PHE A 239 -22.75 -2.78 -8.93
C PHE A 239 -21.41 -2.93 -9.65
N GLY A 240 -21.40 -3.05 -10.99
CA GLY A 240 -20.20 -3.14 -11.81
C GLY A 240 -19.40 -1.84 -11.87
N THR A 241 -18.88 -1.41 -10.72
CA THR A 241 -17.96 -0.28 -10.56
C THR A 241 -16.64 -0.79 -9.99
N PRO A 242 -15.48 -0.21 -10.39
CA PRO A 242 -14.19 -0.65 -9.88
C PRO A 242 -14.04 -0.46 -8.37
N PHE A 243 -14.63 0.61 -7.85
CA PHE A 243 -14.36 1.07 -6.50
C PHE A 243 -15.57 1.77 -5.91
N VAL A 244 -15.88 1.46 -4.66
CA VAL A 244 -16.89 2.16 -3.86
C VAL A 244 -16.29 2.56 -2.52
N MET A 245 -16.51 3.81 -2.13
CA MET A 245 -16.01 4.37 -0.88
C MET A 245 -17.12 5.15 -0.18
N ARG A 246 -17.41 4.82 1.08
CA ARG A 246 -18.49 5.44 1.86
C ARG A 246 -17.97 6.54 2.78
N SER A 247 -18.77 7.59 2.99
CA SER A 247 -18.48 8.62 3.98
C SER A 247 -18.51 8.04 5.39
N ASP A 248 -17.50 8.35 6.21
CA ASP A 248 -17.46 7.97 7.62
C ASP A 248 -18.44 8.81 8.47
N PHE A 249 -18.74 10.02 8.01
CA PHE A 249 -19.54 10.99 8.76
C PHE A 249 -21.03 10.97 8.42
N TYR A 250 -21.41 10.46 7.24
CA TYR A 250 -22.81 10.28 6.87
C TYR A 250 -23.48 9.21 7.76
N GLY A 251 -24.60 9.56 8.38
CA GLY A 251 -25.34 8.68 9.30
C GLY A 251 -25.03 8.92 10.78
N LEU A 252 -24.03 9.76 11.13
CA LEU A 252 -23.74 10.12 12.52
C LEU A 252 -24.82 11.03 13.13
N ASP A 253 -25.39 11.94 12.32
CA ASP A 253 -26.52 12.79 12.75
C ASP A 253 -27.48 13.06 11.59
N PRO A 254 -28.50 12.18 11.41
CA PRO A 254 -29.54 12.33 10.40
C PRO A 254 -30.36 13.62 10.53
N GLY A 255 -30.35 14.26 11.70
CA GLY A 255 -31.09 15.48 11.95
C GLY A 255 -30.44 16.73 11.35
N THR A 256 -29.12 16.74 11.10
CA THR A 256 -28.40 17.95 10.67
C THR A 256 -27.16 17.66 9.83
N LEU A 257 -26.27 16.76 10.25
CA LEU A 257 -24.99 16.53 9.56
C LEU A 257 -25.20 15.91 8.18
N ASP A 258 -26.02 14.87 8.07
CA ASP A 258 -26.24 14.12 6.82
C ASP A 258 -26.71 15.01 5.66
N GLY A 259 -27.58 15.99 5.95
CA GLY A 259 -28.04 16.95 4.95
C GLY A 259 -26.92 17.89 4.49
N THR A 260 -25.97 18.22 5.37
CA THR A 260 -24.80 19.05 5.05
C THR A 260 -23.77 18.26 4.27
N VAL A 261 -23.49 17.01 4.67
CA VAL A 261 -22.62 16.07 3.94
C VAL A 261 -23.15 15.83 2.52
N SER A 262 -24.46 15.58 2.37
CA SER A 262 -25.09 15.41 1.04
C SER A 262 -24.96 16.66 0.16
N ALA A 263 -25.09 17.84 0.75
CA ALA A 263 -24.92 19.10 0.04
C ALA A 263 -23.46 19.34 -0.37
N PHE A 264 -22.51 18.96 0.48
CA PHE A 264 -21.08 19.00 0.18
C PHE A 264 -20.71 18.03 -0.95
N ALA A 265 -21.16 16.76 -0.88
CA ALA A 265 -20.94 15.77 -1.93
C ALA A 265 -21.45 16.25 -3.30
N ALA A 266 -22.62 16.92 -3.34
CA ALA A 266 -23.14 17.52 -4.56
C ALA A 266 -22.26 18.66 -5.12
N LEU A 267 -21.52 19.38 -4.27
CA LEU A 267 -20.54 20.39 -4.70
C LEU A 267 -19.23 19.75 -5.17
N VAL A 268 -18.76 18.68 -4.52
CA VAL A 268 -17.61 17.89 -4.97
C VAL A 268 -17.86 17.41 -6.40
N LEU A 269 -18.97 16.72 -6.63
CA LEU A 269 -19.43 16.27 -7.95
C LEU A 269 -19.53 17.36 -9.02
N ALA A 270 -19.72 18.62 -8.62
CA ALA A 270 -19.91 19.73 -9.56
C ALA A 270 -18.63 20.53 -9.83
N ASN A 271 -17.73 20.60 -8.86
CA ASN A 271 -16.69 21.61 -8.82
C ASN A 271 -15.29 21.08 -8.50
N ASP A 272 -15.13 19.85 -7.98
CA ASP A 272 -13.82 19.26 -7.76
C ASP A 272 -13.11 19.04 -9.10
N VAL A 273 -11.85 19.49 -9.18
CA VAL A 273 -11.07 19.49 -10.43
C VAL A 273 -9.91 18.49 -10.37
N ASP A 274 -9.39 18.20 -9.19
CA ASP A 274 -8.27 17.28 -8.98
C ASP A 274 -8.68 15.93 -8.38
N GLY A 275 -9.98 15.73 -8.09
CA GLY A 275 -10.52 14.43 -7.70
C GLY A 275 -10.06 14.01 -6.32
N ASP A 276 -9.77 14.98 -5.45
CA ASP A 276 -9.30 14.75 -4.10
C ASP A 276 -10.46 14.74 -3.07
N ASN A 277 -11.70 14.95 -3.56
CA ASN A 277 -12.92 15.01 -2.79
C ASN A 277 -12.90 16.06 -1.67
N ARG A 278 -12.10 17.12 -1.87
CA ARG A 278 -12.04 18.30 -1.03
C ARG A 278 -12.22 19.53 -1.92
N LEU A 279 -12.61 20.65 -1.33
CA LEU A 279 -12.87 21.87 -2.10
C LEU A 279 -12.06 23.04 -1.55
N ARG A 280 -11.24 23.68 -2.38
CA ARG A 280 -10.45 24.85 -2.00
C ARG A 280 -11.28 26.13 -2.05
N PRO A 281 -11.50 26.85 -0.94
CA PRO A 281 -12.30 28.07 -0.93
C PRO A 281 -11.79 29.20 -1.83
N SER A 282 -10.48 29.26 -2.05
CA SER A 282 -9.85 30.27 -2.90
C SER A 282 -9.75 29.88 -4.39
N HIS A 283 -10.06 28.64 -4.75
CA HIS A 283 -9.96 28.18 -6.14
C HIS A 283 -11.17 28.68 -6.96
N PRO A 284 -10.96 29.20 -8.19
CA PRO A 284 -12.05 29.80 -8.98
C PRO A 284 -13.19 28.84 -9.36
N THR A 285 -12.92 27.53 -9.39
CA THR A 285 -13.93 26.50 -9.68
C THR A 285 -14.45 25.86 -8.40
N GLU A 286 -13.59 25.30 -7.55
CA GLU A 286 -14.00 24.60 -6.32
C GLU A 286 -14.65 25.53 -5.30
N GLY A 287 -14.27 26.82 -5.28
CA GLY A 287 -14.85 27.83 -4.42
C GLY A 287 -16.34 28.13 -4.69
N ILE A 288 -16.90 27.63 -5.79
CA ILE A 288 -18.28 27.89 -6.19
C ILE A 288 -19.25 27.16 -5.26
N GLY A 289 -20.18 27.92 -4.67
CA GLY A 289 -21.22 27.35 -3.80
C GLY A 289 -20.79 27.15 -2.34
N LEU A 290 -19.52 27.40 -2.01
CA LEU A 290 -19.02 27.37 -0.64
C LEU A 290 -19.47 28.60 0.17
N GLY A 291 -19.53 28.43 1.51
CA GLY A 291 -20.00 29.42 2.48
C GLY A 291 -21.08 28.87 3.42
N GLY A 292 -21.48 29.66 4.42
CA GLY A 292 -22.43 29.20 5.43
C GLY A 292 -21.80 28.17 6.37
N ALA A 293 -22.35 26.94 6.42
CA ALA A 293 -21.78 25.85 7.23
C ALA A 293 -20.55 25.19 6.57
N LEU A 294 -20.35 25.41 5.27
CA LEU A 294 -19.17 24.93 4.53
C LEU A 294 -18.05 25.96 4.71
N GLN A 295 -17.27 25.80 5.77
CA GLN A 295 -16.06 26.57 6.07
C GLN A 295 -14.93 25.60 6.41
N ASP A 296 -13.70 26.08 6.23
CA ASP A 296 -12.48 25.40 6.65
C ASP A 296 -12.32 25.61 8.18
N TYR A 297 -12.58 24.55 8.94
CA TYR A 297 -12.52 24.55 10.41
C TYR A 297 -11.16 24.04 10.90
N ASP A 298 -10.59 23.04 10.24
CA ASP A 298 -9.31 22.45 10.65
C ASP A 298 -8.08 23.30 10.26
N GLY A 299 -8.27 24.29 9.39
CA GLY A 299 -7.25 25.25 8.95
C GLY A 299 -6.33 24.71 7.84
N ASN A 300 -6.69 23.60 7.20
CA ASN A 300 -5.86 22.96 6.18
C ASN A 300 -5.98 23.61 4.78
N GLN A 301 -6.79 24.67 4.63
CA GLN A 301 -7.10 25.41 3.38
C GLN A 301 -8.09 24.72 2.44
N TYR A 302 -8.65 23.59 2.85
CA TYR A 302 -9.66 22.85 2.13
C TYR A 302 -10.94 22.78 2.96
N ILE A 303 -12.04 22.45 2.29
CA ILE A 303 -13.27 22.04 2.95
C ILE A 303 -13.48 20.57 2.61
N SER A 304 -13.67 19.77 3.64
CA SER A 304 -13.85 18.32 3.63
C SER A 304 -15.00 17.92 4.57
N GLU A 305 -15.31 16.63 4.64
CA GLU A 305 -16.31 16.14 5.58
C GLU A 305 -15.87 16.28 7.05
N MET A 306 -14.56 16.29 7.33
CA MET A 306 -13.99 16.53 8.65
C MET A 306 -14.39 17.92 9.18
N ASP A 307 -14.34 18.94 8.32
CA ASP A 307 -14.78 20.29 8.69
C ASP A 307 -16.25 20.32 9.10
N LEU A 308 -17.09 19.52 8.44
CA LEU A 308 -18.52 19.41 8.74
C LEU A 308 -18.74 18.70 10.08
N PHE A 309 -17.93 17.68 10.37
CA PHE A 309 -17.92 17.01 11.66
C PHE A 309 -17.52 17.97 12.78
N LEU A 310 -16.39 18.67 12.65
CA LEU A 310 -15.91 19.65 13.63
C LEU A 310 -16.96 20.75 13.85
N SER A 311 -17.47 21.34 12.77
CA SER A 311 -18.53 22.36 12.81
C SER A 311 -19.80 21.89 13.55
N ARG A 312 -20.12 20.60 13.44
CA ARG A 312 -21.33 20.02 14.02
C ARG A 312 -21.18 19.70 15.50
N PHE A 313 -20.05 19.13 15.92
CA PHE A 313 -19.89 18.58 17.26
C PHE A 313 -19.15 19.50 18.22
N ASP A 314 -18.33 20.45 17.73
CA ASP A 314 -17.72 21.49 18.55
C ASP A 314 -18.82 22.40 19.14
N SER A 315 -19.17 22.12 20.39
CA SER A 315 -20.28 22.77 21.08
C SER A 315 -19.85 24.06 21.76
N ASN A 316 -18.53 24.24 21.94
CA ASN A 316 -17.96 25.30 22.76
C ASN A 316 -17.23 26.37 21.91
N GLY A 317 -16.95 26.07 20.65
CA GLY A 317 -16.38 26.97 19.64
C GLY A 317 -14.86 27.06 19.68
N ASP A 318 -14.18 26.06 20.25
CA ASP A 318 -12.71 26.01 20.33
C ASP A 318 -12.06 25.18 19.21
N ILE A 319 -12.87 24.66 18.29
CA ILE A 319 -12.43 23.87 17.12
C ILE A 319 -11.74 22.57 17.57
N ALA A 320 -12.20 22.03 18.70
CA ALA A 320 -11.79 20.73 19.21
C ALA A 320 -13.06 19.95 19.55
N VAL A 321 -13.12 18.68 19.17
CA VAL A 321 -14.24 17.80 19.50
C VAL A 321 -13.74 16.73 20.45
N VAL A 322 -14.03 16.90 21.73
CA VAL A 322 -13.56 15.96 22.76
C VAL A 322 -14.44 14.73 22.77
N TYR A 323 -13.87 13.55 22.52
CA TYR A 323 -14.61 12.29 22.62
C TYR A 323 -14.23 11.49 23.87
N ASP A 324 -12.99 11.61 24.36
CA ASP A 324 -12.55 11.02 25.63
C ASP A 324 -11.90 12.07 26.56
N PRO A 325 -12.66 12.63 27.52
CA PRO A 325 -12.12 13.58 28.48
C PRO A 325 -11.06 13.02 29.43
N ALA A 326 -11.02 11.70 29.65
CA ALA A 326 -10.01 11.07 30.48
C ALA A 326 -8.68 10.97 29.72
N GLN A 327 -8.73 10.60 28.45
CA GLN A 327 -7.56 10.61 27.56
C GLN A 327 -7.05 12.04 27.34
N ALA A 328 -7.94 13.02 27.09
CA ALA A 328 -7.58 14.43 27.02
C ALA A 328 -6.88 14.93 28.29
N LEU A 329 -7.37 14.53 29.48
CA LEU A 329 -6.69 14.85 30.73
C LEU A 329 -5.29 14.23 30.81
N TYR A 330 -5.14 12.98 30.35
CA TYR A 330 -3.86 12.28 30.31
C TYR A 330 -2.86 12.94 29.34
N ALA A 331 -3.35 13.39 28.18
CA ALA A 331 -2.60 14.15 27.18
C ALA A 331 -2.27 15.59 27.61
N GLY A 332 -2.76 16.04 28.77
CA GLY A 332 -2.41 17.36 29.33
C GLY A 332 -3.43 18.46 29.07
N HIS A 333 -4.66 18.10 28.71
CA HIS A 333 -5.79 18.99 28.43
C HIS A 333 -6.86 18.92 29.55
N PRO A 334 -6.61 19.49 30.75
CA PRO A 334 -7.51 19.34 31.88
C PRO A 334 -8.79 20.17 31.74
N GLY A 335 -9.92 19.59 32.15
CA GLY A 335 -11.19 20.31 32.29
C GLY A 335 -12.04 20.38 31.02
N MET A 336 -11.66 19.62 29.99
CA MET A 336 -12.46 19.40 28.79
C MET A 336 -13.72 18.57 29.09
N SER A 337 -14.78 18.80 28.32
CA SER A 337 -16.06 18.11 28.45
C SER A 337 -16.34 17.32 27.17
N GLN A 338 -16.88 16.11 27.30
CA GLN A 338 -17.21 15.28 26.15
C GLN A 338 -18.26 15.96 25.25
N GLU A 339 -17.97 16.05 23.97
CA GLU A 339 -18.79 16.65 22.92
C GLU A 339 -19.31 15.62 21.92
N PHE A 340 -18.56 14.53 21.73
CA PHE A 340 -18.94 13.44 20.85
C PHE A 340 -19.03 12.11 21.60
N SER A 341 -20.08 11.35 21.30
CA SER A 341 -20.36 10.01 21.84
C SER A 341 -21.17 9.13 20.87
N GLY A 342 -21.31 9.57 19.61
CA GLY A 342 -22.18 8.94 18.62
C GLY A 342 -21.57 7.66 18.03
N ASP A 343 -20.25 7.68 17.78
CA ASP A 343 -19.47 6.54 17.32
C ASP A 343 -18.05 6.64 17.90
N MET A 344 -17.77 5.91 18.97
CA MET A 344 -16.45 5.97 19.63
C MET A 344 -15.36 5.25 18.85
N GLN A 345 -15.72 4.29 18.00
CA GLN A 345 -14.75 3.55 17.20
C GLN A 345 -14.21 4.43 16.07
N LEU A 346 -15.08 5.21 15.43
CA LEU A 346 -14.66 6.23 14.48
C LEU A 346 -13.76 7.28 15.15
N ALA A 347 -14.15 7.75 16.34
CA ALA A 347 -13.34 8.73 17.06
C ALA A 347 -11.94 8.21 17.37
N MET A 348 -11.84 6.98 17.87
CA MET A 348 -10.57 6.31 18.12
C MET A 348 -9.78 6.09 16.81
N LEU A 349 -10.45 5.68 15.72
CA LEU A 349 -9.80 5.47 14.42
C LEU A 349 -9.15 6.76 13.90
N ILE A 350 -9.81 7.91 14.05
CA ILE A 350 -9.27 9.22 13.64
C ILE A 350 -8.08 9.62 14.52
N ASP A 351 -8.24 9.54 15.84
CA ASP A 351 -7.23 9.97 16.82
C ASP A 351 -5.96 9.09 16.80
N ASN A 352 -6.13 7.78 16.51
CA ASN A 352 -5.03 6.81 16.43
C ASN A 352 -4.41 6.68 15.03
N ALA A 353 -4.97 7.32 14.00
CA ALA A 353 -4.38 7.32 12.67
C ALA A 353 -3.03 8.07 12.67
N ARG A 354 -2.15 7.69 11.74
CA ARG A 354 -0.82 8.30 11.56
C ARG A 354 -0.05 8.41 12.88
N SER A 355 0.20 7.27 13.52
CA SER A 355 0.75 7.25 14.88
C SER A 355 2.10 7.94 15.04
N ASP A 356 2.95 7.92 14.01
CA ASP A 356 4.20 8.69 13.93
C ASP A 356 3.96 10.04 13.23
N ARG A 357 3.39 11.01 13.97
CA ARG A 357 3.05 12.35 13.44
C ARG A 357 4.27 13.22 13.20
N ASN A 358 5.40 12.90 13.83
CA ASN A 358 6.64 13.67 13.69
C ASN A 358 7.59 13.10 12.62
N GLY A 359 7.38 11.85 12.19
CA GLY A 359 8.10 11.19 11.10
C GLY A 359 9.50 10.73 11.47
N ASP A 360 9.76 10.44 12.75
CA ASP A 360 11.07 9.94 13.22
C ASP A 360 11.14 8.42 13.36
N GLY A 361 10.07 7.71 13.01
CA GLY A 361 9.94 6.26 13.08
C GLY A 361 9.59 5.74 14.47
N VAL A 362 9.27 6.61 15.44
CA VAL A 362 8.97 6.22 16.82
C VAL A 362 7.69 6.92 17.30
N THR A 363 6.65 6.13 17.57
CA THR A 363 5.45 6.65 18.23
C THR A 363 5.70 6.88 19.72
N ASP A 364 5.75 8.14 20.16
CA ASP A 364 5.97 8.52 21.55
C ASP A 364 5.14 9.72 22.05
N SER A 365 5.57 10.34 23.16
CA SER A 365 4.90 11.50 23.73
C SER A 365 4.90 12.75 22.84
N LEU A 366 5.87 12.88 21.92
CA LEU A 366 5.95 13.96 20.95
C LEU A 366 4.80 13.85 19.95
N ASP A 367 4.47 12.64 19.49
CA ASP A 367 3.32 12.43 18.61
C ASP A 367 2.01 12.77 19.31
N ARG A 368 1.91 12.45 20.61
CA ARG A 368 0.76 12.88 21.43
C ARG A 368 0.66 14.40 21.56
N GLU A 369 1.77 15.13 21.66
CA GLU A 369 1.73 16.60 21.62
C GLU A 369 1.25 17.14 20.25
N LEU A 370 1.52 16.37 19.19
CA LEU A 370 1.01 16.56 17.83
C LEU A 370 -0.39 15.96 17.62
N GLY A 371 -1.07 15.54 18.69
CA GLY A 371 -2.48 15.16 18.75
C GLY A 371 -2.76 13.66 18.61
N TRP A 372 -1.75 12.79 18.55
CA TRP A 372 -1.99 11.34 18.47
C TRP A 372 -2.44 10.77 19.82
N ASP A 373 -3.53 10.00 19.81
CA ASP A 373 -4.10 9.36 21.02
C ASP A 373 -4.24 10.40 22.16
N ASP A 374 -4.86 11.54 21.84
CA ASP A 374 -5.02 12.64 22.79
C ASP A 374 -6.47 12.82 23.29
N GLY A 375 -7.43 12.05 22.78
CA GLY A 375 -8.84 12.09 23.18
C GLY A 375 -9.65 13.23 22.56
N ILE A 376 -9.05 13.98 21.64
CA ILE A 376 -9.59 15.16 20.98
C ILE A 376 -9.55 14.92 19.48
N ILE A 377 -10.62 15.30 18.79
CA ILE A 377 -10.63 15.33 17.32
C ILE A 377 -10.53 16.80 16.88
N ASP A 378 -9.42 17.18 16.25
CA ASP A 378 -9.15 18.52 15.73
C ASP A 378 -8.30 18.49 14.45
N GLY A 379 -7.77 19.65 14.03
CA GLY A 379 -6.98 19.74 12.79
C GLY A 379 -5.61 19.07 12.83
N LYS A 380 -5.16 18.62 14.00
CA LYS A 380 -3.91 17.87 14.16
C LYS A 380 -4.04 16.40 13.78
N ASP A 381 -5.25 15.85 13.76
CA ASP A 381 -5.47 14.45 13.39
C ASP A 381 -5.25 14.17 11.92
N HIS A 382 -5.19 15.23 11.10
CA HIS A 382 -4.90 15.14 9.67
C HIS A 382 -5.78 14.09 8.97
N TYR A 383 -7.06 14.04 9.36
CA TYR A 383 -8.00 13.05 8.85
C TYR A 383 -8.07 13.07 7.31
N ALA A 384 -7.82 11.90 6.75
CA ALA A 384 -8.13 11.56 5.37
C ALA A 384 -8.69 10.14 5.37
N LYS A 385 -9.72 9.89 4.56
CA LYS A 385 -10.19 8.51 4.40
C LYS A 385 -9.14 7.67 3.67
N VAL A 386 -8.49 8.27 2.68
CA VAL A 386 -7.30 7.74 2.00
C VAL A 386 -6.20 8.79 2.06
N ASP A 387 -5.14 8.54 2.82
CA ASP A 387 -3.88 9.26 2.77
C ASP A 387 -2.96 8.57 1.76
N GLY A 388 -3.19 8.84 0.49
CA GLY A 388 -2.55 8.20 -0.64
C GLY A 388 -3.25 8.57 -1.94
N SER A 389 -2.99 7.82 -3.00
CA SER A 389 -3.71 7.93 -4.27
C SER A 389 -4.62 6.74 -4.51
N ILE A 390 -5.71 6.95 -5.24
CA ILE A 390 -6.54 5.88 -5.79
C ILE A 390 -6.24 5.71 -7.28
N GLY A 391 -5.92 4.49 -7.68
CA GLY A 391 -5.48 4.14 -9.02
C GLY A 391 -6.38 3.11 -9.68
N PHE A 392 -6.78 3.38 -10.92
CA PHE A 392 -7.68 2.54 -11.70
C PHE A 392 -7.06 2.19 -13.06
N ALA A 393 -7.11 0.90 -13.42
CA ALA A 393 -6.78 0.49 -14.78
C ALA A 393 -7.85 0.92 -15.80
N VAL A 394 -9.10 1.10 -15.37
CA VAL A 394 -10.20 1.57 -16.23
C VAL A 394 -10.10 3.07 -16.49
N SER A 395 -10.63 3.52 -17.63
CA SER A 395 -10.76 4.95 -17.95
C SER A 395 -12.01 5.56 -17.30
N ILE A 396 -11.97 6.87 -16.97
CA ILE A 396 -13.16 7.61 -16.50
C ILE A 396 -14.31 7.47 -17.50
N ALA A 397 -14.03 7.58 -18.80
CA ALA A 397 -15.04 7.56 -19.84
C ALA A 397 -15.80 6.22 -19.88
N ASP A 398 -15.12 5.10 -19.65
CA ASP A 398 -15.74 3.77 -19.66
C ASP A 398 -16.56 3.54 -18.38
N TRP A 399 -16.03 3.92 -17.21
CA TRP A 399 -16.75 3.86 -15.94
C TRP A 399 -18.06 4.66 -16.02
N GLU A 400 -17.98 5.96 -16.33
CA GLU A 400 -19.14 6.84 -16.33
C GLU A 400 -20.17 6.48 -17.42
N ALA A 401 -19.71 5.92 -18.55
CA ALA A 401 -20.61 5.42 -19.58
C ALA A 401 -21.39 4.18 -19.12
N ALA A 402 -20.78 3.30 -18.31
CA ALA A 402 -21.41 2.10 -17.78
C ALA A 402 -22.43 2.43 -16.68
N THR A 403 -22.06 3.29 -15.72
CA THR A 403 -22.92 3.64 -14.58
C THR A 403 -23.95 4.71 -14.91
N GLY A 404 -23.68 5.55 -15.92
CA GLY A 404 -24.48 6.73 -16.24
C GLY A 404 -24.36 7.87 -15.23
N GLN A 405 -23.35 7.83 -14.35
CA GLN A 405 -23.06 8.84 -13.33
C GLN A 405 -21.56 9.17 -13.32
N GLN A 406 -21.19 10.29 -12.70
CA GLN A 406 -19.78 10.63 -12.48
C GLN A 406 -19.16 9.65 -11.48
N TRP A 407 -17.91 9.26 -11.68
CA TRP A 407 -17.24 8.25 -10.82
C TRP A 407 -17.21 8.67 -9.34
N GLN A 408 -17.13 9.97 -9.05
CA GLN A 408 -17.17 10.53 -7.68
C GLN A 408 -18.50 10.30 -6.95
N ALA A 409 -19.55 9.85 -7.65
CA ALA A 409 -20.79 9.44 -6.99
C ALA A 409 -20.60 8.14 -6.17
N ASP A 410 -19.65 7.31 -6.59
CA ASP A 410 -19.31 6.04 -5.93
C ASP A 410 -18.20 6.20 -4.89
N VAL A 411 -17.44 7.30 -4.95
CA VAL A 411 -16.22 7.52 -4.17
C VAL A 411 -16.39 8.73 -3.25
N ALA A 412 -16.84 8.51 -2.01
CA ALA A 412 -17.04 9.55 -1.00
C ALA A 412 -15.97 9.54 0.09
N GLY A 413 -15.71 10.69 0.72
CA GLY A 413 -14.61 10.87 1.69
C GLY A 413 -13.36 11.48 1.06
N SER A 414 -12.54 12.14 1.88
CA SER A 414 -11.36 12.88 1.43
C SER A 414 -10.20 11.97 1.02
N ILE A 415 -9.49 12.39 -0.03
CA ILE A 415 -8.28 11.73 -0.52
C ILE A 415 -7.13 12.75 -0.46
N VAL A 416 -6.06 12.39 0.24
CA VAL A 416 -4.89 13.25 0.43
C VAL A 416 -3.69 12.52 -0.14
N SER A 417 -3.23 12.92 -1.32
CA SER A 417 -2.07 12.31 -1.95
C SER A 417 -0.77 13.00 -1.58
N ASP A 418 0.34 12.28 -1.73
CA ASP A 418 1.69 12.82 -1.58
C ASP A 418 1.94 14.03 -2.48
N PHE A 419 2.86 14.88 -2.05
CA PHE A 419 3.22 16.07 -2.81
C PHE A 419 3.71 15.71 -4.23
N GLY A 420 3.01 16.23 -5.24
CA GLY A 420 3.34 16.01 -6.65
C GLY A 420 2.64 14.80 -7.28
N SER A 421 1.93 14.00 -6.48
CA SER A 421 1.06 12.92 -6.94
C SER A 421 -0.36 13.43 -7.23
N SER A 422 -1.08 12.72 -8.08
CA SER A 422 -2.52 12.95 -8.29
C SER A 422 -3.32 12.07 -7.33
N SER A 423 -4.38 12.64 -6.73
CA SER A 423 -5.26 11.91 -5.79
C SER A 423 -6.02 10.78 -6.47
N ALA A 424 -6.51 10.99 -7.70
CA ALA A 424 -7.15 9.94 -8.50
C ALA A 424 -6.44 9.77 -9.85
N GLN A 425 -6.16 8.52 -10.21
CA GLN A 425 -5.46 8.14 -11.44
C GLN A 425 -6.26 7.08 -12.20
N PHE A 426 -6.37 7.24 -13.52
CA PHE A 426 -7.20 6.39 -14.38
C PHE A 426 -6.41 5.94 -15.61
N ALA A 427 -6.84 4.84 -16.22
CA ALA A 427 -6.15 4.20 -17.34
C ALA A 427 -4.68 3.92 -17.00
N LEU A 428 -4.41 3.49 -15.77
CA LEU A 428 -3.06 3.11 -15.35
C LEU A 428 -2.55 1.92 -16.19
N PRO A 429 -1.33 2.01 -16.73
CA PRO A 429 -0.72 0.93 -17.49
C PRO A 429 -0.25 -0.21 -16.57
N ASP A 430 0.04 -1.37 -17.19
CA ASP A 430 0.39 -2.61 -16.48
C ASP A 430 1.70 -2.51 -15.68
N ASP A 431 2.64 -1.63 -16.06
CA ASP A 431 3.87 -1.36 -15.33
C ASP A 431 3.65 -0.57 -14.04
N LYS A 432 2.55 0.19 -13.96
CA LYS A 432 2.15 0.94 -12.74
C LYS A 432 1.18 0.17 -11.87
N LEU A 433 0.36 -0.68 -12.47
CA LEU A 433 -0.59 -1.51 -11.75
C LEU A 433 -0.57 -2.92 -12.33
N ALA A 434 0.34 -3.76 -11.83
CA ALA A 434 0.57 -5.10 -12.37
C ALA A 434 -0.64 -6.04 -12.17
N GLU A 435 -0.84 -6.95 -13.12
CA GLU A 435 -1.80 -8.03 -12.98
C GLU A 435 -1.33 -9.06 -11.96
N LEU A 436 -2.24 -9.47 -11.07
CA LEU A 436 -2.02 -10.51 -10.07
C LEU A 436 -2.79 -11.76 -10.47
N SER A 437 -2.16 -12.93 -10.32
CA SER A 437 -2.83 -14.22 -10.46
C SER A 437 -2.36 -15.18 -9.38
N THR A 438 -3.17 -16.17 -9.03
CA THR A 438 -2.82 -17.21 -8.07
C THR A 438 -1.48 -17.88 -8.40
N SER A 439 -1.23 -18.13 -9.69
CA SER A 439 -0.02 -18.83 -10.16
C SER A 439 1.28 -18.07 -9.89
N MET A 440 1.22 -16.74 -9.74
CA MET A 440 2.38 -15.90 -9.43
C MET A 440 2.95 -16.18 -8.04
N PHE A 441 2.16 -16.77 -7.14
CA PHE A 441 2.55 -17.03 -5.75
C PHE A 441 2.96 -18.47 -5.49
N ALA A 442 2.97 -19.34 -6.52
CA ALA A 442 3.31 -20.76 -6.37
C ALA A 442 4.70 -20.97 -5.76
N ASN A 443 5.68 -20.14 -6.13
CA ASN A 443 7.03 -20.21 -5.56
C ASN A 443 7.07 -19.67 -4.13
N ALA A 444 6.27 -18.65 -3.81
CA ALA A 444 6.21 -18.02 -2.49
C ALA A 444 5.79 -18.97 -1.38
N GLN A 445 5.00 -19.97 -1.72
CA GLN A 445 4.50 -20.96 -0.78
C GLN A 445 5.54 -22.01 -0.39
N THR A 446 6.66 -22.16 -1.13
CA THR A 446 7.60 -23.28 -0.99
C THR A 446 8.22 -23.38 0.41
N TRP A 447 8.65 -22.24 0.97
CA TRP A 447 9.25 -22.22 2.30
C TRP A 447 8.19 -22.58 3.37
N PHE A 448 7.02 -21.94 3.32
CA PHE A 448 5.91 -22.21 4.23
C PHE A 448 5.45 -23.68 4.18
N GLU A 449 5.34 -24.26 2.99
CA GLU A 449 4.99 -25.67 2.84
C GLU A 449 6.05 -26.57 3.50
N SER A 450 7.32 -26.29 3.25
CA SER A 450 8.43 -27.06 3.81
C SER A 450 8.46 -26.97 5.33
N GLU A 451 8.29 -25.76 5.87
CA GLU A 451 8.33 -25.50 7.30
C GLU A 451 7.13 -26.13 8.02
N SER A 452 5.95 -26.13 7.42
CA SER A 452 4.77 -26.83 7.97
C SER A 452 4.95 -28.34 8.16
N MET A 453 5.99 -28.95 7.56
CA MET A 453 6.31 -30.38 7.71
C MET A 453 7.33 -30.66 8.83
N THR A 454 7.91 -29.64 9.46
CA THR A 454 8.87 -29.81 10.55
C THR A 454 8.17 -30.19 11.87
N GLY A 455 6.90 -29.79 12.03
CA GLY A 455 6.04 -30.16 13.14
C GLY A 455 5.55 -31.61 13.08
N THR A 456 4.93 -32.06 14.16
CA THR A 456 4.29 -33.39 14.19
C THR A 456 3.03 -33.37 13.31
N ALA A 457 2.66 -34.48 12.67
CA ALA A 457 1.44 -34.53 11.87
C ALA A 457 0.18 -34.13 12.68
N PHE A 458 -0.79 -33.46 12.03
CA PHE A 458 -2.06 -33.02 12.64
C PHE A 458 -2.73 -34.13 13.45
N GLY A 459 -2.95 -35.29 12.82
CA GLY A 459 -3.41 -36.50 13.50
C GLY A 459 -4.91 -36.55 13.75
N ASP A 460 -5.30 -37.32 14.78
CA ASP A 460 -6.68 -37.60 15.15
C ASP A 460 -6.78 -37.72 16.69
N PRO A 461 -7.95 -38.00 17.28
CA PRO A 461 -8.06 -38.11 18.74
C PRO A 461 -7.16 -39.17 19.40
N ALA A 462 -6.50 -40.04 18.63
CA ALA A 462 -5.59 -41.07 19.11
C ALA A 462 -4.11 -40.84 18.69
N SER A 463 -3.80 -39.82 17.88
CA SER A 463 -2.48 -39.65 17.27
C SER A 463 -2.14 -38.20 16.91
N GLY A 464 -0.87 -37.94 16.60
CA GLY A 464 -0.41 -36.62 16.13
C GLY A 464 -0.59 -35.50 17.16
N GLN A 465 -0.71 -34.27 16.65
CA GLN A 465 -0.92 -33.08 17.47
C GLN A 465 -2.29 -33.11 18.17
N VAL A 466 -3.36 -33.54 17.51
CA VAL A 466 -4.70 -33.64 18.12
C VAL A 466 -4.70 -34.57 19.34
N GLY A 467 -4.19 -35.80 19.21
CA GLY A 467 -4.12 -36.74 20.33
C GLY A 467 -3.23 -36.24 21.48
N SER A 468 -2.14 -35.54 21.14
CA SER A 468 -1.25 -34.93 22.13
C SER A 468 -1.91 -33.77 22.89
N ASN A 469 -2.69 -32.94 22.19
CA ASN A 469 -3.44 -31.83 22.79
C ASN A 469 -4.57 -32.32 23.70
N ILE A 470 -5.29 -33.38 23.32
CA ILE A 470 -6.29 -34.01 24.19
C ILE A 470 -5.64 -34.53 25.48
N ALA A 471 -4.43 -35.08 25.40
CA ALA A 471 -3.69 -35.52 26.58
C ALA A 471 -3.24 -34.35 27.48
N SER A 472 -3.14 -33.14 26.92
CA SER A 472 -2.74 -31.91 27.61
C SER A 472 -3.92 -31.06 28.11
N GLY A 473 -5.16 -31.44 27.81
CA GLY A 473 -6.37 -30.80 28.33
C GLY A 473 -7.32 -30.24 27.28
N GLY A 474 -6.90 -30.14 26.01
CA GLY A 474 -7.76 -29.71 24.91
C GLY A 474 -8.90 -30.67 24.63
N THR A 475 -9.93 -30.21 23.92
CA THR A 475 -11.13 -31.01 23.63
C THR A 475 -11.44 -31.12 22.15
N TYR A 476 -11.96 -32.28 21.75
CA TYR A 476 -12.38 -32.55 20.38
C TYR A 476 -13.84 -32.98 20.35
N THR A 477 -14.64 -32.28 19.56
CA THR A 477 -16.04 -32.64 19.30
C THR A 477 -16.20 -33.06 17.83
N PRO A 478 -16.59 -34.32 17.55
CA PRO A 478 -16.79 -34.78 16.19
C PRO A 478 -17.99 -34.10 15.52
N ALA A 479 -17.89 -33.89 14.20
CA ALA A 479 -18.90 -33.22 13.37
C ALA A 479 -20.35 -33.64 13.63
N THR A 480 -20.60 -34.95 13.81
CA THR A 480 -21.95 -35.50 14.01
C THR A 480 -22.66 -35.02 15.27
N LEU A 481 -21.92 -34.43 16.22
CA LEU A 481 -22.48 -33.90 17.46
C LEU A 481 -22.74 -32.39 17.41
N ASN A 482 -22.24 -31.71 16.36
CA ASN A 482 -22.37 -30.27 16.20
C ASN A 482 -23.59 -29.91 15.34
N GLN A 483 -24.02 -28.66 15.50
CA GLN A 483 -25.06 -28.09 14.66
C GLN A 483 -24.51 -27.82 13.26
N TRP A 484 -25.43 -27.66 12.32
CA TRP A 484 -25.08 -27.21 10.98
C TRP A 484 -24.80 -25.71 11.02
N GLU A 485 -23.70 -25.33 10.39
CA GLU A 485 -23.23 -23.95 10.26
C GLU A 485 -23.29 -23.54 8.79
N GLY A 486 -23.88 -22.38 8.51
CA GLY A 486 -23.91 -21.80 7.16
C GLY A 486 -22.55 -21.22 6.78
N VAL A 487 -22.23 -21.22 5.49
CA VAL A 487 -21.03 -20.63 4.91
C VAL A 487 -21.43 -19.54 3.91
N PRO A 488 -20.99 -18.29 4.08
CA PRO A 488 -20.12 -17.80 5.15
C PRO A 488 -20.81 -17.83 6.52
N TYR A 489 -20.04 -18.04 7.59
CA TYR A 489 -20.53 -17.91 8.96
C TYR A 489 -21.22 -16.54 9.16
N GLU A 490 -22.38 -16.53 9.83
CA GLU A 490 -23.21 -15.34 10.11
C GLU A 490 -23.82 -14.58 8.92
N SER A 491 -23.55 -15.00 7.68
CA SER A 491 -24.20 -14.43 6.49
C SER A 491 -25.68 -14.81 6.40
N GLU A 492 -26.52 -13.91 5.88
CA GLU A 492 -27.93 -14.21 5.58
C GLU A 492 -28.07 -15.14 4.35
N GLY A 493 -27.07 -15.16 3.47
CA GLY A 493 -27.07 -15.85 2.18
C GLY A 493 -26.14 -17.07 2.13
N ALA A 494 -26.21 -17.99 3.10
CA ALA A 494 -25.32 -19.15 3.14
C ALA A 494 -25.38 -20.00 1.85
N TYR A 495 -24.22 -20.19 1.21
CA TYR A 495 -24.02 -21.00 0.00
C TYR A 495 -24.07 -22.50 0.25
N ASP A 496 -23.56 -22.94 1.40
CA ASP A 496 -23.49 -24.33 1.84
C ASP A 496 -23.58 -24.39 3.37
N TRP A 497 -23.85 -25.57 3.89
CA TRP A 497 -23.97 -25.84 5.31
C TRP A 497 -23.03 -26.98 5.72
N TYR A 498 -22.30 -26.83 6.83
CA TYR A 498 -21.37 -27.82 7.35
C TYR A 498 -21.72 -28.27 8.77
N GLN A 499 -21.70 -29.58 9.00
CA GLN A 499 -21.41 -30.11 10.33
C GLN A 499 -19.91 -30.27 10.47
N ARG A 500 -19.31 -29.44 11.32
CA ARG A 500 -17.85 -29.32 11.45
C ARG A 500 -17.34 -30.03 12.69
N PRO A 501 -16.21 -30.75 12.65
CA PRO A 501 -15.50 -31.08 13.88
C PRO A 501 -14.99 -29.79 14.54
N VAL A 502 -14.97 -29.77 15.87
CA VAL A 502 -14.50 -28.63 16.66
C VAL A 502 -13.30 -29.08 17.49
N TYR A 503 -12.22 -28.32 17.42
CA TYR A 503 -11.02 -28.48 18.24
C TYR A 503 -10.92 -27.26 19.17
N THR A 504 -10.88 -27.49 20.47
CA THR A 504 -10.90 -26.41 21.48
C THR A 504 -9.70 -26.51 22.40
N ASP A 505 -9.11 -25.37 22.80
CA ASP A 505 -8.00 -25.28 23.76
C ASP A 505 -6.77 -26.11 23.33
N MET A 506 -6.40 -26.07 22.05
CA MET A 506 -5.26 -26.84 21.52
C MET A 506 -4.13 -25.93 21.04
N VAL A 507 -2.88 -26.40 21.17
CA VAL A 507 -1.69 -25.76 20.62
C VAL A 507 -1.16 -26.58 19.44
N PHE A 508 -1.06 -25.95 18.28
CA PHE A 508 -0.49 -26.54 17.07
C PHE A 508 0.82 -25.86 16.69
N GLU A 509 1.86 -26.62 16.40
CA GLU A 509 3.18 -26.12 16.02
C GLU A 509 3.55 -26.67 14.65
N ASN A 510 3.85 -25.79 13.69
CA ASN A 510 4.17 -26.12 12.29
C ASN A 510 3.26 -27.23 11.76
N VAL A 511 1.99 -26.89 11.53
CA VAL A 511 0.91 -27.86 11.31
C VAL A 511 0.40 -27.82 9.87
N ARG A 512 0.19 -29.01 9.27
CA ARG A 512 -0.60 -29.18 8.05
C ARG A 512 -2.00 -29.69 8.39
N ILE A 513 -3.01 -28.84 8.22
CA ILE A 513 -4.42 -29.20 8.34
C ILE A 513 -4.81 -29.99 7.07
N PRO A 514 -5.14 -31.29 7.17
CA PRO A 514 -5.38 -32.12 5.99
C PRO A 514 -6.64 -31.71 5.23
N ARG A 515 -6.68 -32.01 3.94
CA ARG A 515 -7.91 -31.87 3.11
C ARG A 515 -9.11 -32.53 3.76
N GLY A 516 -10.29 -31.92 3.59
CA GLY A 516 -11.55 -32.46 4.09
C GLY A 516 -11.78 -32.30 5.58
N THR A 517 -10.86 -31.62 6.30
CA THR A 517 -10.99 -31.37 7.74
C THR A 517 -12.19 -30.49 8.04
N ASN A 518 -12.39 -29.42 7.26
CA ASN A 518 -13.52 -28.47 7.34
C ASN A 518 -13.90 -28.05 8.79
N ALA A 519 -12.91 -27.86 9.65
CA ALA A 519 -13.09 -27.75 11.08
C ALA A 519 -13.39 -26.32 11.55
N VAL A 520 -13.88 -26.23 12.78
CA VAL A 520 -13.74 -25.04 13.61
C VAL A 520 -12.61 -25.30 14.61
N PHE A 521 -11.69 -24.35 14.71
CA PHE A 521 -10.73 -24.25 15.81
C PHE A 521 -11.21 -23.13 16.74
N GLU A 522 -11.30 -23.41 18.02
CA GLU A 522 -11.83 -22.51 19.05
C GLU A 522 -10.78 -22.38 20.16
N ASP A 523 -10.41 -21.16 20.56
CA ASP A 523 -9.40 -20.92 21.61
C ASP A 523 -8.07 -21.68 21.38
N CYS A 524 -7.69 -21.90 20.11
CA CYS A 524 -6.48 -22.63 19.76
C CYS A 524 -5.30 -21.68 19.55
N THR A 525 -4.08 -22.12 19.87
CA THR A 525 -2.84 -21.40 19.55
C THR A 525 -2.12 -22.09 18.41
N PHE A 526 -1.67 -21.33 17.42
CA PHE A 526 -0.89 -21.81 16.29
C PHE A 526 0.49 -21.16 16.30
N VAL A 527 1.55 -21.95 16.29
CA VAL A 527 2.95 -21.51 16.38
C VAL A 527 3.69 -21.87 15.09
N GLY A 528 4.36 -20.88 14.48
CA GLY A 528 5.04 -21.05 13.20
C GLY A 528 4.05 -21.09 12.03
N VAL A 529 4.17 -22.08 11.14
CA VAL A 529 3.33 -22.16 9.93
C VAL A 529 2.07 -22.99 10.18
N THR A 530 0.90 -22.39 9.90
CA THR A 530 -0.39 -23.09 9.77
C THR A 530 -0.71 -23.28 8.30
N TRP A 531 -0.46 -24.47 7.78
CA TRP A 531 -0.73 -24.81 6.38
C TRP A 531 -2.09 -25.50 6.21
N VAL A 532 -2.99 -24.91 5.43
CA VAL A 532 -4.30 -25.50 5.10
C VAL A 532 -4.22 -26.18 3.74
N GLU A 533 -4.40 -27.50 3.72
CA GLU A 533 -4.35 -28.23 2.45
C GLU A 533 -5.65 -28.14 1.65
N THR A 534 -5.54 -28.11 0.32
CA THR A 534 -6.67 -28.31 -0.60
C THR A 534 -6.24 -29.10 -1.85
N THR A 535 -7.21 -29.56 -2.63
CA THR A 535 -6.92 -30.04 -3.98
C THR A 535 -6.63 -28.82 -4.84
N GLN A 536 -5.52 -28.83 -5.58
CA GLN A 536 -5.10 -27.69 -6.39
C GLN A 536 -5.82 -27.66 -7.74
N GLU A 537 -5.93 -28.78 -8.45
CA GLU A 537 -6.66 -28.86 -9.72
C GLU A 537 -8.18 -28.87 -9.49
N VAL A 538 -8.81 -27.70 -9.55
CA VAL A 538 -10.24 -27.50 -9.19
C VAL A 538 -11.05 -26.77 -10.26
N SER A 539 -10.56 -26.80 -11.51
CA SER A 539 -11.18 -26.10 -12.63
C SER A 539 -12.51 -26.70 -13.12
N ASP A 540 -12.98 -27.82 -12.55
CA ASP A 540 -14.31 -28.35 -12.90
C ASP A 540 -15.39 -27.38 -12.42
N PRO A 541 -16.31 -26.92 -13.28
CA PRO A 541 -17.38 -26.00 -12.89
C PRO A 541 -18.26 -26.46 -11.74
N ASN A 542 -18.33 -27.77 -11.49
CA ASN A 542 -19.11 -28.35 -10.40
C ASN A 542 -18.37 -28.32 -9.06
N TRP A 543 -17.13 -27.82 -8.98
CA TRP A 543 -16.30 -27.97 -7.79
C TRP A 543 -16.92 -27.34 -6.55
N ASN A 544 -17.49 -26.14 -6.66
CA ASN A 544 -18.23 -25.49 -5.57
C ASN A 544 -19.51 -26.24 -5.17
N PHE A 545 -20.18 -26.89 -6.13
CA PHE A 545 -21.55 -27.36 -5.99
C PHE A 545 -21.67 -28.84 -5.59
N ALA A 546 -20.70 -29.67 -6.00
CA ALA A 546 -20.73 -31.11 -5.74
C ALA A 546 -20.69 -31.41 -4.24
N GLY A 547 -21.76 -32.00 -3.71
CA GLY A 547 -21.92 -32.31 -2.30
C GLY A 547 -22.43 -31.15 -1.42
N SER A 548 -22.86 -30.01 -2.00
CA SER A 548 -23.43 -28.90 -1.22
C SER A 548 -24.76 -29.28 -0.56
N ILE A 549 -24.99 -28.72 0.62
CA ILE A 549 -26.11 -29.00 1.51
C ILE A 549 -26.88 -27.70 1.76
N GLN A 550 -28.21 -27.80 1.81
CA GLN A 550 -29.13 -26.72 2.16
C GLN A 550 -30.13 -27.16 3.24
N PRO A 551 -30.75 -26.23 3.97
CA PRO A 551 -31.89 -26.53 4.82
C PRO A 551 -33.10 -27.01 3.99
N ASP A 552 -33.83 -28.02 4.47
CA ASP A 552 -34.99 -28.61 3.77
C ASP A 552 -36.32 -27.85 4.01
N GLY A 553 -36.28 -26.74 4.77
CA GLY A 553 -37.46 -25.97 5.18
C GLY A 553 -38.35 -26.64 6.24
N ALA A 554 -38.02 -27.86 6.67
CA ALA A 554 -38.69 -28.65 7.70
C ALA A 554 -37.81 -28.87 8.95
N GLY A 555 -36.65 -28.21 9.02
CA GLY A 555 -35.67 -28.29 10.11
C GLY A 555 -34.63 -29.39 9.94
N GLY A 556 -34.58 -30.03 8.78
CA GLY A 556 -33.52 -30.92 8.33
C GLY A 556 -32.64 -30.29 7.26
N TYR A 557 -31.76 -31.11 6.68
CA TYR A 557 -30.78 -30.72 5.69
C TYR A 557 -30.74 -31.75 4.56
N GLU A 558 -30.58 -31.28 3.32
CA GLU A 558 -30.57 -32.11 2.12
C GLU A 558 -29.52 -31.64 1.11
N TYR A 559 -29.17 -32.50 0.15
CA TYR A 559 -28.30 -32.08 -0.95
C TYR A 559 -29.00 -31.03 -1.81
N GLN A 560 -28.33 -29.89 -1.97
CA GLN A 560 -28.81 -28.81 -2.83
C GLN A 560 -28.77 -29.21 -4.31
N PHE A 561 -27.72 -29.92 -4.72
CA PHE A 561 -27.50 -30.40 -6.10
C PHE A 561 -27.33 -31.92 -6.12
N ASP A 562 -28.41 -32.65 -5.79
CA ASP A 562 -28.38 -34.12 -5.69
C ASP A 562 -27.92 -34.79 -7.00
N GLY A 563 -26.99 -35.74 -6.88
CA GLY A 563 -26.40 -36.46 -7.99
C GLY A 563 -25.32 -35.71 -8.80
N LEU A 564 -24.98 -34.49 -8.43
CA LEU A 564 -23.87 -33.75 -9.06
C LEU A 564 -22.51 -34.30 -8.62
N SER A 565 -21.53 -34.28 -9.51
CA SER A 565 -20.14 -34.67 -9.23
C SER A 565 -19.18 -33.72 -9.94
N ALA A 566 -17.99 -33.55 -9.37
CA ALA A 566 -16.88 -32.82 -10.01
C ALA A 566 -15.73 -33.78 -10.33
N GLU A 567 -14.93 -33.48 -11.35
CA GLU A 567 -13.75 -34.24 -11.75
C GLU A 567 -12.47 -33.47 -11.46
N SER A 568 -11.43 -34.14 -10.98
CA SER A 568 -10.07 -33.61 -10.89
C SER A 568 -9.08 -34.75 -11.12
N ASP A 569 -8.11 -34.53 -12.00
CA ASP A 569 -7.12 -35.53 -12.43
C ASP A 569 -7.71 -36.89 -12.86
N GLY A 570 -8.88 -36.88 -13.51
CA GLY A 570 -9.58 -38.08 -13.95
C GLY A 570 -10.29 -38.85 -12.84
N VAL A 571 -10.35 -38.30 -11.62
CA VAL A 571 -11.10 -38.82 -10.47
C VAL A 571 -12.39 -38.03 -10.30
N SER A 572 -13.52 -38.74 -10.24
CA SER A 572 -14.83 -38.13 -9.99
C SER A 572 -15.17 -38.15 -8.50
N TYR A 573 -15.53 -36.99 -7.97
CA TYR A 573 -15.93 -36.76 -6.59
C TYR A 573 -17.42 -36.46 -6.53
N ALA A 574 -18.18 -37.27 -5.78
CA ALA A 574 -19.59 -36.97 -5.47
C ALA A 574 -19.73 -35.82 -4.47
N SER A 575 -18.68 -35.56 -3.69
CA SER A 575 -18.58 -34.44 -2.76
C SER A 575 -17.15 -33.92 -2.77
N THR A 576 -16.96 -32.68 -3.17
CA THR A 576 -15.65 -32.02 -3.15
C THR A 576 -15.27 -31.51 -1.76
N ARG A 577 -16.20 -31.57 -0.81
CA ARG A 577 -15.99 -31.22 0.61
C ARG A 577 -14.94 -32.10 1.27
N GLU A 578 -14.81 -33.35 0.83
CA GLU A 578 -13.84 -34.32 1.38
C GLU A 578 -12.41 -34.06 0.91
N VAL A 579 -12.24 -33.21 -0.10
CA VAL A 579 -10.95 -32.96 -0.76
C VAL A 579 -10.61 -31.47 -0.87
N SER A 580 -11.44 -30.62 -0.27
CA SER A 580 -11.25 -29.17 -0.11
C SER A 580 -11.28 -28.82 1.37
N ASN A 581 -10.99 -27.57 1.73
CA ASN A 581 -11.08 -27.12 3.11
C ASN A 581 -11.78 -25.77 3.23
N ASN A 582 -12.85 -25.79 4.00
CA ASN A 582 -13.50 -24.60 4.51
C ASN A 582 -13.26 -24.57 6.02
N VAL A 583 -12.38 -23.71 6.54
CA VAL A 583 -11.94 -23.75 7.94
C VAL A 583 -12.28 -22.44 8.64
N ARG A 584 -12.72 -22.52 9.89
CA ARG A 584 -12.96 -21.36 10.74
C ARG A 584 -12.04 -21.39 11.96
N PHE A 585 -11.37 -20.28 12.23
CA PHE A 585 -10.58 -20.05 13.43
C PHE A 585 -11.34 -19.03 14.29
N HIS A 586 -11.71 -19.42 15.50
CA HIS A 586 -12.47 -18.62 16.43
C HIS A 586 -11.65 -18.43 17.70
N ASP A 587 -11.44 -17.18 18.11
CA ASP A 587 -10.72 -16.83 19.34
C ASP A 587 -9.30 -17.45 19.37
N CYS A 588 -8.72 -17.65 18.18
CA CYS A 588 -7.43 -18.33 18.03
C CYS A 588 -6.27 -17.34 18.09
N THR A 589 -5.12 -17.77 18.61
CA THR A 589 -3.90 -16.97 18.65
C THR A 589 -2.87 -17.52 17.67
N PHE A 590 -2.44 -16.71 16.71
CA PHE A 590 -1.40 -17.03 15.73
C PHE A 590 -0.09 -16.38 16.12
N LEU A 591 0.92 -17.20 16.37
CA LEU A 591 2.31 -16.84 16.60
C LEU A 591 3.13 -17.23 15.37
N GLY A 592 2.79 -16.63 14.23
CA GLY A 592 3.29 -17.03 12.91
C GLY A 592 2.30 -16.73 11.79
N SER A 593 2.32 -17.56 10.73
CA SER A 593 1.64 -17.29 9.47
C SER A 593 0.63 -18.39 9.12
N ILE A 594 -0.46 -18.00 8.45
CA ILE A 594 -1.38 -18.93 7.81
C ILE A 594 -1.06 -18.98 6.32
N ALA A 595 -0.86 -20.18 5.80
CA ALA A 595 -0.65 -20.43 4.37
C ALA A 595 -1.52 -21.60 3.91
N GLY A 596 -1.65 -21.80 2.61
CA GLY A 596 -2.36 -22.96 2.08
C GLY A 596 -1.93 -23.31 0.67
N ASP A 597 -2.40 -24.45 0.18
CA ASP A 597 -2.24 -24.85 -1.23
C ASP A 597 -2.84 -23.80 -2.18
N ALA A 598 -2.31 -23.60 -3.38
CA ALA A 598 -2.89 -22.69 -4.38
C ALA A 598 -3.90 -23.41 -5.30
N PRO A 599 -5.22 -23.23 -5.14
CA PRO A 599 -6.20 -23.78 -6.07
C PRO A 599 -6.10 -23.12 -7.45
N SER A 600 -6.25 -23.92 -8.52
CA SER A 600 -6.15 -23.49 -9.92
C SER A 600 -7.31 -22.58 -10.36
N GLU A 601 -8.40 -22.56 -9.59
CA GLU A 601 -9.61 -21.79 -9.85
C GLU A 601 -10.22 -21.34 -8.52
N PHE A 602 -10.92 -20.21 -8.51
CA PHE A 602 -11.51 -19.66 -7.27
C PHE A 602 -12.78 -20.40 -6.86
N THR A 603 -12.73 -21.09 -5.74
CA THR A 603 -13.84 -21.91 -5.23
C THR A 603 -14.23 -21.50 -3.81
N HIS A 604 -14.73 -20.28 -3.65
CA HIS A 604 -15.04 -19.65 -2.35
C HIS A 604 -15.96 -20.46 -1.41
N TRP A 605 -16.78 -21.39 -1.90
CA TRP A 605 -17.61 -22.24 -1.01
C TRP A 605 -16.79 -23.37 -0.38
N ARG A 606 -15.72 -23.79 -1.06
CA ARG A 606 -14.94 -24.99 -0.79
C ARG A 606 -13.57 -24.71 -0.20
N ASN A 607 -12.94 -23.62 -0.64
CA ASN A 607 -11.63 -23.16 -0.23
C ASN A 607 -11.81 -21.79 0.43
N LYS A 608 -12.08 -21.83 1.75
CA LYS A 608 -12.38 -20.63 2.55
C LYS A 608 -11.70 -20.72 3.90
N VAL A 609 -11.15 -19.60 4.34
CA VAL A 609 -10.70 -19.40 5.72
C VAL A 609 -11.47 -18.23 6.32
N GLN A 610 -12.05 -18.45 7.49
CA GLN A 610 -12.72 -17.42 8.27
C GLN A 610 -12.01 -17.28 9.61
N ILE A 611 -11.59 -16.08 9.97
CA ILE A 611 -11.00 -15.76 11.27
C ILE A 611 -12.02 -14.90 12.00
N THR A 612 -12.57 -15.42 13.08
CA THR A 612 -13.72 -14.83 13.78
C THR A 612 -13.44 -14.64 15.27
N GLY A 613 -14.26 -13.78 15.90
CA GLY A 613 -14.16 -13.48 17.32
C GLY A 613 -12.82 -12.85 17.70
N GLU A 614 -12.33 -13.20 18.87
CA GLU A 614 -11.19 -12.64 19.58
C GLU A 614 -9.83 -13.16 19.06
N SER A 615 -9.73 -13.43 17.76
CA SER A 615 -8.51 -14.02 17.18
C SER A 615 -7.38 -12.99 17.10
N ARG A 616 -6.15 -13.41 17.38
CA ARG A 616 -4.97 -12.53 17.55
C ARG A 616 -3.81 -13.01 16.70
N PHE A 617 -2.99 -12.08 16.21
CA PHE A 617 -1.79 -12.37 15.43
C PHE A 617 -0.61 -11.61 16.03
N PHE A 618 0.45 -12.33 16.35
CA PHE A 618 1.71 -11.73 16.82
C PHE A 618 2.88 -12.47 16.18
N LEU A 619 3.93 -11.72 15.86
CA LEU A 619 5.18 -12.31 15.38
C LEU A 619 6.40 -11.62 15.98
N ASP A 620 6.28 -10.34 16.28
CA ASP A 620 7.30 -9.58 16.98
C ASP A 620 7.13 -9.70 18.51
N PRO A 621 8.11 -10.25 19.25
CA PRO A 621 8.10 -10.24 20.71
C PRO A 621 8.14 -8.83 21.32
N GLU A 622 8.56 -7.81 20.55
CA GLU A 622 8.66 -6.41 20.96
C GLU A 622 7.41 -5.58 20.58
N ASP A 623 6.40 -6.22 20.00
CA ASP A 623 5.12 -5.57 19.66
C ASP A 623 4.46 -4.93 20.91
N PRO A 624 4.18 -3.61 20.88
CA PRO A 624 3.47 -2.92 21.98
C PRO A 624 2.08 -3.50 22.25
N ASP A 625 1.34 -3.91 21.22
CA ASP A 625 -0.01 -4.48 21.37
C ASP A 625 0.04 -5.83 22.06
N LEU A 626 1.16 -6.55 21.92
CA LEU A 626 1.45 -7.77 22.66
C LEU A 626 1.70 -7.48 24.14
N ASP A 627 2.36 -6.36 24.49
CA ASP A 627 2.63 -6.00 25.90
C ASP A 627 1.37 -5.72 26.70
N ASP A 628 0.33 -5.19 26.05
CA ASP A 628 -0.97 -4.89 26.67
C ASP A 628 -1.83 -6.15 26.88
N GLN A 629 -1.44 -7.29 26.29
CA GLN A 629 -2.15 -8.56 26.49
C GLN A 629 -1.95 -9.11 27.91
N SER A 630 -3.02 -9.66 28.47
CA SER A 630 -2.97 -10.25 29.82
C SER A 630 -2.07 -11.50 29.92
N ASP A 631 -1.85 -12.19 28.81
CA ASP A 631 -1.01 -13.39 28.65
C ASP A 631 0.34 -13.10 27.94
N SER A 632 0.71 -11.84 27.77
CA SER A 632 1.91 -11.36 27.04
C SER A 632 3.18 -12.13 27.38
N ALA A 633 3.47 -12.32 28.67
CA ALA A 633 4.67 -13.03 29.12
C ALA A 633 4.77 -14.48 28.62
N ALA A 634 3.64 -15.16 28.41
CA ALA A 634 3.61 -16.51 27.88
C ALA A 634 3.82 -16.52 26.36
N LEU A 635 3.16 -15.60 25.65
CA LEU A 635 3.27 -15.46 24.20
C LEU A 635 4.68 -15.05 23.77
N LYS A 636 5.29 -14.06 24.45
CA LYS A 636 6.69 -13.65 24.19
C LYS A 636 7.67 -14.80 24.35
N ALA A 637 7.49 -15.64 25.38
CA ALA A 637 8.35 -16.80 25.60
C ALA A 637 8.24 -17.84 24.47
N VAL A 638 7.08 -17.95 23.81
CA VAL A 638 6.91 -18.82 22.63
C VAL A 638 7.54 -18.17 21.40
N LEU A 639 7.30 -16.89 21.14
CA LEU A 639 7.91 -16.18 20.01
C LEU A 639 9.44 -16.19 20.08
N ASP A 640 10.03 -15.97 21.26
CA ASP A 640 11.47 -16.04 21.49
C ASP A 640 12.06 -17.45 21.27
N SER A 641 11.22 -18.48 21.23
CA SER A 641 11.65 -19.86 20.96
C SER A 641 11.73 -20.19 19.47
N ILE A 642 11.10 -19.39 18.60
CA ILE A 642 11.17 -19.52 17.15
C ILE A 642 12.52 -18.99 16.67
N ASP A 643 13.18 -19.72 15.77
CA ASP A 643 14.47 -19.30 15.21
C ASP A 643 14.33 -17.89 14.58
N PRO A 644 15.25 -16.95 14.85
CA PRO A 644 15.18 -15.62 14.27
C PRO A 644 15.09 -15.60 12.74
N VAL A 645 15.71 -16.57 12.05
CA VAL A 645 15.65 -16.69 10.58
C VAL A 645 14.25 -17.11 10.15
N ASP A 646 13.61 -18.01 10.88
CA ASP A 646 12.23 -18.43 10.58
C ASP A 646 11.24 -17.31 10.89
N ARG A 647 11.46 -16.53 11.96
CA ARG A 647 10.65 -15.33 12.24
C ARG A 647 10.74 -14.29 11.13
N GLU A 648 11.93 -14.08 10.56
CA GLU A 648 12.11 -13.20 9.39
C GLU A 648 11.37 -13.71 8.15
N GLN A 649 11.25 -15.03 7.96
CA GLN A 649 10.46 -15.59 6.86
C GLN A 649 8.95 -15.45 7.12
N LEU A 650 8.49 -15.71 8.34
CA LEU A 650 7.10 -15.52 8.74
C LEU A 650 6.65 -14.06 8.61
N SER A 651 7.54 -13.10 8.86
CA SER A 651 7.20 -11.66 8.82
C SER A 651 6.93 -11.14 7.42
N ARG A 652 7.31 -11.90 6.39
CA ARG A 652 7.02 -11.56 4.99
C ARG A 652 5.53 -11.65 4.67
N SER A 653 4.78 -12.49 5.40
CA SER A 653 3.34 -12.66 5.18
C SER A 653 2.67 -13.32 6.38
N SER A 654 1.71 -12.64 7.01
CA SER A 654 0.83 -13.27 8.00
C SER A 654 -0.24 -14.17 7.36
N VAL A 655 -0.65 -13.87 6.11
CA VAL A 655 -1.64 -14.64 5.34
C VAL A 655 -1.15 -14.82 3.90
N LEU A 656 -0.77 -16.06 3.55
CA LEU A 656 -0.33 -16.46 2.21
C LEU A 656 -1.28 -17.51 1.61
N MET A 657 -2.45 -17.06 1.16
CA MET A 657 -3.53 -17.93 0.68
C MET A 657 -4.04 -17.52 -0.72
N PRO A 658 -3.16 -17.49 -1.74
CA PRO A 658 -3.55 -17.10 -3.10
C PRO A 658 -4.67 -18.01 -3.64
N GLY A 659 -5.71 -17.42 -4.24
CA GLY A 659 -6.87 -18.15 -4.75
C GLY A 659 -7.88 -18.63 -3.69
N TRP A 660 -7.70 -18.31 -2.42
CA TRP A 660 -8.68 -18.59 -1.35
C TRP A 660 -9.62 -17.42 -1.11
N SER A 661 -10.84 -17.71 -0.65
CA SER A 661 -11.68 -16.72 0.01
C SER A 661 -11.23 -16.59 1.46
N VAL A 662 -10.81 -15.41 1.87
CA VAL A 662 -10.36 -15.14 3.24
C VAL A 662 -11.24 -14.06 3.85
N GLU A 663 -11.80 -14.35 5.02
CA GLU A 663 -12.56 -13.38 5.81
C GLU A 663 -11.92 -13.22 7.18
N ILE A 664 -11.77 -11.98 7.63
CA ILE A 664 -11.13 -11.65 8.89
C ILE A 664 -12.02 -10.69 9.67
N GLY A 665 -12.24 -11.05 10.93
CA GLY A 665 -13.01 -10.32 11.91
C GLY A 665 -14.43 -10.85 12.08
N ALA A 666 -15.30 -10.01 12.64
CA ALA A 666 -16.65 -10.40 13.01
C ALA A 666 -17.68 -9.33 12.61
N PHE A 667 -18.93 -9.74 12.50
CA PHE A 667 -20.06 -8.82 12.32
C PHE A 667 -20.55 -8.20 13.64
N GLN A 668 -19.94 -8.55 14.77
CA GLN A 668 -20.22 -7.98 16.10
C GLN A 668 -18.93 -7.35 16.62
N ASN A 669 -18.98 -6.10 17.04
CA ASN A 669 -17.77 -5.36 17.38
C ASN A 669 -17.47 -5.40 18.88
N ASP A 670 -16.25 -5.80 19.21
CA ASP A 670 -15.65 -5.68 20.53
C ASP A 670 -14.33 -4.90 20.40
N GLU A 671 -14.25 -3.72 21.01
CA GLU A 671 -13.05 -2.86 20.98
C GLU A 671 -11.89 -3.41 21.82
N SER A 672 -12.13 -4.40 22.67
CA SER A 672 -11.05 -4.95 23.49
C SER A 672 -10.05 -5.80 22.69
N ILE A 673 -10.37 -6.12 21.41
CA ILE A 673 -9.68 -7.18 20.65
C ILE A 673 -9.65 -6.85 19.17
N GLY A 674 -8.44 -6.71 18.62
CA GLY A 674 -8.18 -6.41 17.22
C GLY A 674 -7.30 -7.46 16.56
N VAL A 675 -7.43 -7.59 15.24
CA VAL A 675 -6.57 -8.43 14.41
C VAL A 675 -5.47 -7.57 13.79
N ASN A 676 -4.21 -7.83 14.15
CA ASN A 676 -3.05 -7.13 13.58
C ASN A 676 -2.39 -8.00 12.51
N LEU A 677 -2.41 -7.56 11.26
CA LEU A 677 -1.77 -8.26 10.15
C LEU A 677 -0.54 -7.48 9.71
N THR A 678 0.54 -8.20 9.42
CA THR A 678 1.79 -7.60 8.98
C THR A 678 2.35 -8.28 7.73
N GLY A 679 3.14 -7.51 6.97
CA GLY A 679 3.77 -7.99 5.74
C GLY A 679 2.81 -8.03 4.55
N THR A 680 3.09 -8.90 3.59
CA THR A 680 2.24 -9.05 2.41
C THR A 680 1.07 -9.98 2.73
N ILE A 681 -0.16 -9.53 2.55
CA ILE A 681 -1.41 -10.29 2.73
C ILE A 681 -1.89 -10.75 1.35
N ILE A 682 -1.83 -12.04 1.06
CA ILE A 682 -2.19 -12.61 -0.24
C ILE A 682 -3.45 -13.45 -0.08
N SER A 683 -4.48 -13.15 -0.86
CA SER A 683 -5.70 -13.95 -0.95
C SER A 683 -6.27 -13.96 -2.37
N GLY A 684 -7.22 -14.86 -2.66
CA GLY A 684 -8.06 -14.74 -3.85
C GLY A 684 -8.98 -13.53 -3.73
N LEU A 685 -9.82 -13.53 -2.69
CA LEU A 685 -10.58 -12.37 -2.22
C LEU A 685 -10.36 -12.22 -0.71
N LEU A 686 -10.38 -10.97 -0.23
CA LEU A 686 -10.24 -10.64 1.18
C LEU A 686 -11.41 -9.77 1.63
N ASP A 687 -12.03 -10.18 2.74
CA ASP A 687 -12.94 -9.34 3.49
C ASP A 687 -12.41 -9.04 4.89
N LEU A 688 -12.44 -7.77 5.28
CA LEU A 688 -12.01 -7.29 6.60
C LEU A 688 -13.16 -6.55 7.29
N ARG A 689 -13.55 -6.99 8.49
CA ARG A 689 -14.64 -6.39 9.27
C ARG A 689 -14.28 -6.34 10.76
N GLY A 690 -14.90 -5.46 11.54
CA GLY A 690 -14.61 -5.32 12.97
C GLY A 690 -13.36 -4.47 13.24
N VAL A 691 -12.55 -4.86 14.22
CA VAL A 691 -11.30 -4.15 14.59
C VAL A 691 -10.12 -4.85 13.93
N VAL A 692 -9.58 -4.24 12.88
CA VAL A 692 -8.48 -4.83 12.10
C VAL A 692 -7.44 -3.75 11.78
N ASP A 693 -6.18 -4.03 12.07
CA ASP A 693 -5.05 -3.21 11.66
C ASP A 693 -4.17 -4.02 10.71
N VAL A 694 -3.86 -3.46 9.54
CA VAL A 694 -2.98 -4.08 8.55
C VAL A 694 -1.80 -3.16 8.31
N HIS A 695 -0.60 -3.59 8.69
CA HIS A 695 0.63 -2.88 8.41
C HIS A 695 1.45 -3.65 7.35
N GLY A 696 1.28 -3.27 6.09
CA GLY A 696 1.81 -4.00 4.95
C GLY A 696 1.02 -3.75 3.67
N VAL A 697 0.90 -4.76 2.82
CA VAL A 697 0.20 -4.66 1.53
C VAL A 697 -0.76 -5.81 1.33
N ILE A 698 -1.98 -5.51 0.87
CA ILE A 698 -2.96 -6.52 0.46
C ILE A 698 -2.89 -6.75 -1.04
N LEU A 699 -2.74 -8.01 -1.45
CA LEU A 699 -2.72 -8.47 -2.84
C LEU A 699 -3.86 -9.47 -3.07
N SER A 700 -4.93 -9.01 -3.71
CA SER A 700 -6.11 -9.81 -4.06
C SER A 700 -5.98 -10.35 -5.49
N THR A 701 -5.90 -11.67 -5.64
CA THR A 701 -5.48 -12.36 -6.87
C THR A 701 -6.62 -12.82 -7.77
N TYR A 702 -7.87 -12.78 -7.31
CA TYR A 702 -9.01 -13.28 -8.08
C TYR A 702 -9.62 -12.19 -8.95
N ARG A 703 -9.66 -12.44 -10.27
CA ARG A 703 -10.44 -11.65 -11.22
C ARG A 703 -11.71 -12.43 -11.58
N PRO A 704 -12.92 -11.92 -11.31
CA PRO A 704 -14.14 -12.57 -11.76
C PRO A 704 -14.26 -12.51 -13.30
N VAL A 705 -14.50 -13.67 -13.92
CA VAL A 705 -14.70 -13.80 -15.37
C VAL A 705 -16.01 -14.54 -15.64
N GLU A 706 -16.91 -13.93 -16.41
CA GLU A 706 -18.19 -14.56 -16.77
C GLU A 706 -17.99 -15.91 -17.46
N GLY A 707 -18.70 -16.94 -17.00
CA GLY A 707 -18.61 -18.28 -17.57
C GLY A 707 -17.40 -19.11 -17.12
N GLU A 708 -16.58 -18.60 -16.20
CA GLU A 708 -15.45 -19.30 -15.58
C GLU A 708 -15.62 -19.42 -14.07
N GLY A 709 -14.85 -20.32 -13.43
CA GLY A 709 -14.91 -20.59 -12.00
C GLY A 709 -16.31 -20.55 -11.36
N PRO A 710 -16.54 -19.70 -10.35
CA PRO A 710 -17.83 -19.63 -9.67
C PRO A 710 -18.93 -18.95 -10.52
N LEU A 711 -18.60 -18.26 -11.60
CA LEU A 711 -19.56 -17.61 -12.51
C LEU A 711 -20.02 -18.52 -13.65
N PHE A 712 -19.52 -19.75 -13.74
CA PHE A 712 -19.81 -20.68 -14.85
C PHE A 712 -21.31 -20.86 -15.13
N TYR A 713 -22.14 -20.93 -14.09
CA TYR A 713 -23.59 -21.15 -14.22
C TYR A 713 -24.43 -19.85 -14.33
N GLY A 714 -23.82 -18.75 -14.77
CA GLY A 714 -24.52 -17.49 -15.06
C GLY A 714 -24.57 -16.53 -13.88
N GLY A 715 -23.43 -16.29 -13.24
CA GLY A 715 -23.23 -15.21 -12.26
C GLY A 715 -22.77 -13.91 -12.92
N GLU A 716 -22.75 -12.82 -12.14
CA GLU A 716 -22.30 -11.50 -12.56
C GLU A 716 -20.97 -11.17 -11.85
N ALA A 717 -20.07 -10.45 -12.54
CA ALA A 717 -18.72 -10.17 -12.03
C ALA A 717 -18.72 -9.26 -10.80
N ASP A 718 -19.72 -8.38 -10.72
CA ASP A 718 -19.92 -7.40 -9.65
C ASP A 718 -20.32 -8.02 -8.31
N ALA A 719 -20.70 -9.30 -8.30
CA ALA A 719 -20.97 -10.09 -7.09
C ALA A 719 -19.71 -10.50 -6.31
N PHE A 720 -18.51 -10.28 -6.86
CA PHE A 720 -17.23 -10.63 -6.24
C PHE A 720 -16.41 -9.36 -5.95
N ASN A 721 -16.14 -9.12 -4.68
CA ASN A 721 -15.49 -7.91 -4.21
C ASN A 721 -14.44 -8.25 -3.14
N THR A 722 -13.49 -7.31 -2.97
CA THR A 722 -12.61 -7.24 -1.81
C THR A 722 -13.22 -6.18 -0.90
N THR A 723 -13.85 -6.59 0.20
CA THR A 723 -14.64 -5.71 1.06
C THR A 723 -13.94 -5.38 2.36
N ILE A 724 -13.68 -4.10 2.58
CA ILE A 724 -13.03 -3.59 3.79
C ILE A 724 -14.02 -2.68 4.50
N GLY A 725 -14.36 -3.03 5.74
CA GLY A 725 -15.43 -2.40 6.50
C GLY A 725 -16.80 -2.99 6.19
N PHE A 726 -17.84 -2.36 6.72
CA PHE A 726 -19.20 -2.90 6.65
C PHE A 726 -19.94 -2.50 5.37
N PHE A 727 -20.50 -3.49 4.68
CA PHE A 727 -21.45 -3.35 3.57
C PHE A 727 -22.53 -4.43 3.67
N GLY A 728 -23.72 -4.12 3.16
CA GLY A 728 -24.84 -5.05 3.08
C GLY A 728 -25.11 -5.53 1.64
N PRO A 729 -26.03 -6.50 1.48
CA PRO A 729 -26.49 -6.95 0.17
C PRO A 729 -27.04 -5.84 -0.72
N GLU A 730 -27.63 -4.77 -0.15
CA GLU A 730 -28.09 -3.61 -0.92
C GLU A 730 -26.95 -2.80 -1.58
N ASP A 731 -25.70 -2.96 -1.12
CA ASP A 731 -24.50 -2.31 -1.67
C ASP A 731 -23.71 -3.18 -2.67
N GLY A 732 -24.22 -4.40 -2.94
CA GLY A 732 -23.57 -5.40 -3.79
C GLY A 732 -22.65 -6.36 -3.03
N ASP A 733 -22.62 -6.32 -1.69
CA ASP A 733 -21.96 -7.34 -0.86
C ASP A 733 -22.98 -8.42 -0.44
N GLY A 734 -23.10 -9.45 -1.27
CA GLY A 734 -24.03 -10.56 -1.03
C GLY A 734 -23.67 -11.45 0.16
N GLU A 735 -22.43 -11.40 0.66
CA GLU A 735 -21.99 -12.11 1.86
C GLU A 735 -22.27 -11.30 3.14
N GLY A 736 -22.39 -9.98 3.02
CA GLY A 736 -22.70 -9.02 4.08
C GLY A 736 -24.08 -9.17 4.73
N VAL A 737 -24.35 -8.29 5.70
CA VAL A 737 -25.64 -8.23 6.42
C VAL A 737 -26.17 -6.80 6.37
N ASP A 738 -27.47 -6.61 6.25
CA ASP A 738 -28.05 -5.27 6.28
C ASP A 738 -27.92 -4.62 7.67
N ASP A 739 -27.44 -3.38 7.70
CA ASP A 739 -27.30 -2.52 8.88
C ASP A 739 -28.58 -2.46 9.72
N ALA A 740 -29.75 -2.47 9.07
CA ALA A 740 -31.05 -2.36 9.73
C ALA A 740 -31.48 -3.64 10.46
N MET A 741 -30.83 -4.78 10.20
CA MET A 741 -31.23 -6.10 10.72
C MET A 741 -30.47 -6.52 11.99
N LYS A 742 -29.32 -5.91 12.30
CA LYS A 742 -28.58 -6.12 13.55
C LYS A 742 -28.68 -4.86 14.44
N PRO A 743 -28.75 -4.98 15.78
CA PRO A 743 -28.61 -3.83 16.66
C PRO A 743 -27.27 -3.16 16.39
N PHE A 744 -27.27 -1.85 16.11
CA PHE A 744 -26.04 -1.09 15.92
C PHE A 744 -25.12 -1.27 17.14
N SER A 745 -23.99 -1.92 16.91
CA SER A 745 -22.93 -2.14 17.91
C SER A 745 -21.62 -1.47 17.45
N GLY A 746 -21.73 -0.45 16.59
CA GLY A 746 -20.60 0.17 15.89
C GLY A 746 -20.39 -0.40 14.48
N TYR A 747 -19.37 0.10 13.78
CA TYR A 747 -18.94 -0.42 12.47
C TYR A 747 -17.58 -1.13 12.54
N GLY A 748 -16.97 -1.21 13.73
CA GLY A 748 -15.57 -1.58 13.89
C GLY A 748 -14.66 -0.40 13.57
N ARG A 749 -13.36 -0.68 13.47
CA ARG A 749 -12.35 0.25 12.96
C ARG A 749 -11.32 -0.55 12.17
N VAL A 750 -11.18 -0.24 10.88
CA VAL A 750 -10.18 -0.87 10.02
C VAL A 750 -9.15 0.17 9.60
N SER A 751 -7.88 -0.09 9.92
CA SER A 751 -6.75 0.71 9.45
C SER A 751 -5.90 -0.13 8.52
N LEU A 752 -5.57 0.43 7.35
CA LEU A 752 -4.63 -0.16 6.41
C LEU A 752 -3.47 0.81 6.26
N ARG A 753 -2.26 0.41 6.65
CA ARG A 753 -1.04 1.21 6.53
C ARG A 753 -0.05 0.49 5.62
N ALA A 754 0.26 1.11 4.49
CA ALA A 754 1.29 0.63 3.59
C ALA A 754 2.64 0.59 4.32
N ASN A 755 3.34 -0.53 4.18
CA ASN A 755 4.74 -0.65 4.57
C ASN A 755 5.55 -0.98 3.32
N PRO A 756 6.04 0.04 2.58
CA PRO A 756 6.81 -0.19 1.37
C PRO A 756 8.15 -0.89 1.66
N ASP A 757 8.66 -0.77 2.88
CA ASP A 757 9.93 -1.36 3.32
C ASP A 757 9.75 -2.79 3.88
N ALA A 758 8.51 -3.31 3.88
CA ALA A 758 8.25 -4.67 4.34
C ALA A 758 8.91 -5.69 3.41
N ALA A 759 9.65 -6.63 4.00
CA ALA A 759 10.24 -7.73 3.24
C ALA A 759 9.15 -8.53 2.52
N LEU A 760 9.27 -8.64 1.20
CA LEU A 760 8.31 -9.39 0.39
C LEU A 760 8.60 -10.91 0.45
N PRO A 761 7.58 -11.75 0.29
CA PRO A 761 7.80 -13.17 0.07
C PRO A 761 8.55 -13.39 -1.25
N ASP A 762 9.50 -14.32 -1.25
CA ASP A 762 10.14 -14.76 -2.49
C ASP A 762 9.09 -15.35 -3.44
N GLY A 763 9.33 -15.35 -4.74
CA GLY A 763 8.45 -15.96 -5.72
C GLY A 763 7.43 -15.03 -6.38
N VAL A 764 7.17 -13.83 -5.82
CA VAL A 764 6.22 -12.86 -6.40
C VAL A 764 6.90 -12.07 -7.52
N PRO A 765 6.54 -12.21 -8.80
CA PRO A 765 7.15 -11.41 -9.86
C PRO A 765 6.70 -9.94 -9.74
N TRP A 766 7.64 -9.03 -9.45
CA TRP A 766 7.36 -7.60 -9.36
C TRP A 766 8.52 -6.77 -9.92
N PRO A 767 8.26 -5.62 -10.57
CA PRO A 767 9.29 -4.64 -10.92
C PRO A 767 10.11 -4.21 -9.70
N ILE A 768 11.42 -4.10 -9.85
CA ILE A 768 12.27 -3.43 -8.87
C ILE A 768 12.24 -1.92 -9.13
N THR A 769 12.60 -1.13 -8.12
CA THR A 769 12.60 0.34 -8.17
C THR A 769 13.86 0.89 -7.53
N ILE A 770 13.96 2.22 -7.48
CA ILE A 770 14.97 2.91 -6.69
C ILE A 770 14.34 3.85 -5.66
N VAL A 771 14.98 3.96 -4.50
CA VAL A 771 14.56 4.86 -3.41
C VAL A 771 15.64 5.91 -3.17
N PRO A 772 15.38 7.21 -3.39
CA PRO A 772 16.37 8.25 -3.15
C PRO A 772 16.63 8.43 -1.65
N ASP A 773 17.89 8.34 -1.22
CA ASP A 773 18.30 8.68 0.15
C ASP A 773 18.66 10.17 0.22
N GLY A 774 17.71 10.99 0.69
CA GLY A 774 17.92 12.44 0.84
C GLY A 774 19.01 12.81 1.84
N ALA A 775 19.31 11.97 2.84
CA ALA A 775 20.36 12.22 3.82
C ALA A 775 21.77 12.04 3.21
N SER A 776 21.87 11.27 2.12
CA SER A 776 23.10 11.08 1.36
C SER A 776 23.45 12.26 0.43
N TYR A 777 22.57 13.25 0.28
CA TYR A 777 22.79 14.39 -0.60
C TYR A 777 24.06 15.17 -0.23
N GLN A 778 24.97 15.33 -1.19
CA GLN A 778 26.23 16.03 -0.99
C GLN A 778 26.48 17.09 -2.06
N GLU A 779 26.94 18.27 -1.62
CA GLU A 779 27.43 19.34 -2.49
C GLU A 779 28.95 19.50 -2.38
N GLY A 780 29.67 19.39 -3.51
CA GLY A 780 31.06 19.82 -3.63
C GLY A 780 32.13 18.87 -3.10
N SER A 781 31.90 17.55 -3.13
CA SER A 781 32.88 16.53 -2.75
C SER A 781 34.02 16.31 -3.74
#